data_AF-A0A9P8SF11-F1
#
_entry.id   AF-A0A9P8SF11-F1
#
_cell.length_a   1.000
_cell.length_b   1.000
_cell.length_c   1.000
_cell.angle_alpha   90.00
_cell.angle_beta   90.00
_cell.angle_gamma   90.00
#
_symmetry.space_group_name_H-M   'P 1'
#
loop_
_entity.id
_entity.type
_entity.pdbx_description
1 polymer ?
#
loop_
_entity_poly.entity_id
_entity_poly.type
_entity_poly.pdbx_seq_one_letter_code
_entity_poly.pdbx_strand_id
1 'polypeptide(L)'
;MDHLPKFQNATRPYPTVPYLGVGDYKAKRFQEYASSHGWDVMELQQGRFSAPADRLSSRAAFLQDWLYFGLLHELFAAARKKAPRVKQFIQDADTGGEKTVTSRRLERLIQKSVSSMTRLKQKEKEEGLGRLGEALDIANSVVRQLWLLASNESGKQCPLPTEIVLSLMVLGSSIDKALQDVGFVSGATARDWNLAEAAKLSMQTSGWCRRDIALTDNFLSDISMFCASLLQRGPIVQANHGGCIEAACKVRQTDEATYQTKHVTDECNCEFWRADIGELQDIIRQDRIPYIQLRREPASETGRGPSVSASLQSMRNSTWNGPHNVLVIFSHVWSDGLGNPRENALPKCQLERFYNMLYDSPWIDVSAPGFVATKDSVLGKKTRMRRVSGCPPKICRRWARRGLNMGINIWIDTLCVPIDNEMRKAAIGMLKRYYSFATMTIVLDKELCALKHKQCSQSELLLRIGLSGWMSRCWTMQEAIVAGGAIAVRFDDGWCYLMDVVAFVLSKSSNIGFHVLTEQQRAKRSRSAGGLVAVCALLFAAVLGCSDSQDWNMSSPRVTMKCFPDPGDENYWCTLFCNLFCFCCCDYCCNRCHNCFRTMWRAVKPKRVKPPATLETLLVDCKDIFGSLSSLCQDANTDGPEYAAEAVERIELSWHGLRFRNTSHQPDRFINFAFGCAMDNDGFDLIKNLLGLPAPARLRGWLLNQVALPSGLLFLDGPKMDVHGYRWAPSDIHPGILEDRSPARCVRGGDGTDAPEGSLRLHKPGLFWKQPDTRPLGSSLVACELNSVLLHAIELDLVSVQSDGLCQVGQGYFGIVLCRPPAPGQTVLGALIANAERQPDSYTGHFICRALVRTSSVGDVADTIGAVIVQRLADYQKWTVS
;
A
#
# COMPACT_ATOMS: atom_id res chain seq x y z
N MET A 1 22.17 -11.60 -12.64
CA MET A 1 20.84 -11.02 -12.95
C MET A 1 20.86 -9.49 -12.84
N ASP A 2 21.69 -8.82 -13.62
CA ASP A 2 21.99 -7.38 -13.57
C ASP A 2 20.98 -6.45 -14.29
N HIS A 3 19.89 -6.98 -14.86
CA HIS A 3 18.78 -6.16 -15.37
C HIS A 3 17.77 -5.78 -14.29
N LEU A 4 17.71 -6.53 -13.18
CA LEU A 4 16.78 -6.30 -12.11
C LEU A 4 17.13 -5.03 -11.31
N PRO A 5 16.14 -4.36 -10.69
CA PRO A 5 16.37 -3.19 -9.86
C PRO A 5 17.39 -3.45 -8.74
N LYS A 6 18.40 -2.59 -8.61
CA LYS A 6 19.34 -2.65 -7.48
C LYS A 6 18.81 -1.82 -6.32
N PHE A 7 18.88 -2.38 -5.12
CA PHE A 7 18.65 -1.63 -3.89
C PHE A 7 19.95 -1.06 -3.34
N GLN A 8 19.89 0.13 -2.77
CA GLN A 8 21.05 0.79 -2.19
C GLN A 8 21.56 0.04 -0.95
N ASN A 9 20.65 -0.48 -0.11
CA ASN A 9 20.99 -1.33 1.03
C ASN A 9 20.39 -2.73 0.83
N ALA A 10 21.09 -3.57 0.08
CA ALA A 10 20.78 -4.98 -0.13
C ALA A 10 21.58 -5.88 0.82
N THR A 11 21.00 -6.98 1.29
CA THR A 11 21.71 -7.98 2.14
C THR A 11 22.86 -8.64 1.40
N ARG A 12 22.71 -8.82 0.08
CA ARG A 12 23.68 -9.43 -0.82
C ARG A 12 23.48 -8.90 -2.24
N PRO A 13 24.53 -8.87 -3.09
CA PRO A 13 24.35 -8.62 -4.51
C PRO A 13 23.47 -9.71 -5.15
N TYR A 14 22.87 -9.42 -6.30
CA TYR A 14 22.23 -10.45 -7.11
C TYR A 14 23.24 -11.57 -7.41
N PRO A 15 22.80 -12.84 -7.36
CA PRO A 15 23.66 -13.95 -7.71
C PRO A 15 24.33 -13.77 -9.08
N THR A 16 25.65 -13.99 -9.09
CA THR A 16 26.45 -14.06 -10.31
C THR A 16 26.20 -15.41 -10.95
N VAL A 17 25.73 -15.40 -12.20
CA VAL A 17 25.34 -16.64 -12.89
C VAL A 17 26.56 -17.14 -13.67
N PRO A 18 27.16 -18.29 -13.33
CA PRO A 18 28.28 -18.84 -14.08
C PRO A 18 27.80 -19.30 -15.45
N TYR A 19 28.66 -19.17 -16.46
CA TYR A 19 28.41 -19.67 -17.80
C TYR A 19 29.12 -21.01 -18.01
N LEU A 20 28.33 -22.07 -18.17
CA LEU A 20 28.79 -23.46 -18.32
C LEU A 20 28.73 -23.95 -19.79
N GLY A 21 28.05 -23.21 -20.66
CA GLY A 21 27.76 -23.60 -22.04
C GLY A 21 28.95 -23.57 -23.02
N VAL A 22 28.74 -24.10 -24.23
CA VAL A 22 29.79 -24.22 -25.27
C VAL A 22 29.72 -23.11 -26.33
N GLY A 23 28.66 -22.29 -26.32
CA GLY A 23 28.61 -20.99 -27.00
C GLY A 23 27.86 -20.96 -28.33
N ASP A 24 27.27 -22.07 -28.74
CA ASP A 24 26.59 -22.23 -30.03
C ASP A 24 25.25 -22.97 -29.90
N TYR A 25 24.18 -22.25 -29.50
CA TYR A 25 22.81 -22.75 -29.63
C TYR A 25 22.37 -22.66 -31.10
N LYS A 26 22.27 -23.81 -31.79
CA LYS A 26 22.07 -23.91 -33.25
C LYS A 26 20.87 -24.77 -33.69
N ALA A 27 19.87 -25.00 -32.83
CA ALA A 27 18.69 -25.80 -33.20
C ALA A 27 17.57 -25.00 -33.89
N LYS A 28 16.77 -25.71 -34.69
CA LYS A 28 15.57 -25.18 -35.34
C LYS A 28 14.36 -25.12 -34.40
N ARG A 29 14.23 -26.03 -33.42
CA ARG A 29 13.17 -26.04 -32.38
C ARG A 29 13.69 -26.41 -30.98
N PHE A 30 12.95 -25.99 -29.96
CA PHE A 30 13.26 -26.24 -28.54
C PHE A 30 13.38 -27.72 -28.18
N GLN A 31 12.41 -28.58 -28.52
CA GLN A 31 12.49 -30.01 -28.20
C GLN A 31 13.54 -30.74 -29.03
N GLU A 32 13.66 -30.39 -30.31
CA GLU A 32 14.65 -30.98 -31.23
C GLU A 32 16.09 -30.80 -30.71
N TYR A 33 16.38 -29.70 -30.00
CA TYR A 33 17.68 -29.50 -29.38
C TYR A 33 17.96 -30.53 -28.29
N ALA A 34 16.97 -30.87 -27.45
CA ALA A 34 17.15 -31.89 -26.43
C ALA A 34 17.38 -33.27 -27.06
N SER A 35 16.53 -33.64 -28.03
CA SER A 35 16.65 -34.92 -28.73
C SER A 35 17.98 -35.05 -29.49
N SER A 36 18.46 -33.98 -30.13
CA SER A 36 19.74 -34.00 -30.85
C SER A 36 20.96 -34.17 -29.94
N HIS A 37 20.81 -33.86 -28.65
CA HIS A 37 21.84 -34.05 -27.63
C HIS A 37 21.62 -35.35 -26.83
N GLY A 38 20.71 -36.22 -27.27
CA GLY A 38 20.45 -37.54 -26.69
C GLY A 38 19.56 -37.53 -25.45
N TRP A 39 18.77 -36.47 -25.23
CA TRP A 39 17.88 -36.34 -24.09
C TRP A 39 16.42 -36.56 -24.46
N ASP A 40 15.71 -37.31 -23.63
CA ASP A 40 14.25 -37.42 -23.67
C ASP A 40 13.62 -36.29 -22.83
N VAL A 41 12.79 -35.47 -23.48
CA VAL A 41 12.09 -34.35 -22.84
C VAL A 41 11.13 -34.83 -21.76
N MET A 42 10.45 -35.97 -21.96
CA MET A 42 9.50 -36.50 -20.99
C MET A 42 10.22 -36.94 -19.70
N GLU A 43 11.40 -37.53 -19.82
CA GLU A 43 12.21 -37.90 -18.65
C GLU A 43 12.71 -36.67 -17.90
N LEU A 44 13.13 -35.62 -18.61
CA LEU A 44 13.55 -34.35 -18.01
C LEU A 44 12.41 -33.66 -17.26
N GLN A 45 11.19 -33.68 -17.80
CA GLN A 45 9.99 -33.14 -17.13
C GLN A 45 9.64 -33.91 -15.86
N GLN A 46 10.01 -35.20 -15.78
CA GLN A 46 9.86 -36.05 -14.59
C GLN A 46 11.02 -35.93 -13.59
N GLY A 47 11.98 -35.01 -13.82
CA GLY A 47 13.12 -34.78 -12.93
C GLY A 47 14.22 -35.85 -13.03
N ARG A 48 14.23 -36.65 -14.11
CA ARG A 48 15.27 -37.66 -14.36
C ARG A 48 16.42 -37.03 -15.15
N PHE A 49 17.47 -36.63 -14.45
CA PHE A 49 18.66 -35.97 -15.03
C PHE A 49 19.87 -36.92 -15.22
N SER A 50 19.62 -38.22 -15.38
CA SER A 50 20.65 -39.25 -15.49
C SER A 50 21.24 -39.29 -16.90
N ALA A 51 22.42 -38.67 -17.09
CA ALA A 51 23.21 -38.83 -18.31
C ALA A 51 24.06 -40.13 -18.24
N PRO A 52 24.52 -40.68 -19.38
CA PRO A 52 25.60 -41.68 -19.40
C PRO A 52 26.84 -41.15 -18.66
N ALA A 53 27.54 -42.02 -17.91
CA ALA A 53 28.50 -41.70 -16.86
C ALA A 53 29.69 -40.78 -17.23
N ASP A 54 29.97 -40.53 -18.52
CA ASP A 54 31.16 -39.83 -19.00
C ASP A 54 31.02 -38.30 -19.20
N ARG A 55 29.88 -37.66 -18.86
CA ARG A 55 29.61 -36.24 -19.25
C ARG A 55 28.89 -35.36 -18.22
N LEU A 56 29.27 -35.41 -16.94
CA LEU A 56 28.65 -34.60 -15.88
C LEU A 56 28.75 -33.08 -16.12
N SER A 57 29.91 -32.58 -16.55
CA SER A 57 30.11 -31.17 -16.90
C SER A 57 29.34 -30.76 -18.17
N SER A 58 29.18 -31.67 -19.14
CA SER A 58 28.36 -31.40 -20.33
C SER A 58 26.86 -31.37 -20.04
N ARG A 59 26.39 -32.06 -18.98
CA ARG A 59 24.97 -32.03 -18.57
C ARG A 59 24.53 -30.65 -18.10
N ALA A 60 25.29 -30.04 -17.19
CA ALA A 60 24.97 -28.70 -16.68
C ALA A 60 25.05 -27.65 -17.79
N ALA A 61 26.06 -27.76 -18.66
CA ALA A 61 26.21 -26.95 -19.86
C ALA A 61 24.99 -27.06 -20.79
N PHE A 62 24.57 -28.29 -21.10
CA PHE A 62 23.40 -28.56 -21.94
C PHE A 62 22.12 -27.95 -21.34
N LEU A 63 21.83 -28.20 -20.05
CA LEU A 63 20.62 -27.71 -19.42
C LEU A 63 20.58 -26.18 -19.40
N GLN A 64 21.71 -25.51 -19.12
CA GLN A 64 21.78 -24.05 -19.19
C GLN A 64 21.57 -23.55 -20.63
N ASP A 65 22.25 -24.14 -21.61
CA ASP A 65 22.15 -23.70 -23.01
C ASP A 65 20.73 -23.90 -23.56
N TRP A 66 20.11 -25.04 -23.24
CA TRP A 66 18.76 -25.38 -23.64
C TRP A 66 17.71 -24.50 -22.98
N LEU A 67 17.67 -24.45 -21.64
CA LEU A 67 16.61 -23.75 -20.92
C LEU A 67 16.77 -22.22 -21.00
N TYR A 68 17.99 -21.67 -20.95
CA TYR A 68 18.18 -20.23 -20.98
C TYR A 68 18.18 -19.68 -22.42
N PHE A 69 19.10 -20.15 -23.27
CA PHE A 69 19.23 -19.61 -24.63
C PHE A 69 18.20 -20.20 -25.60
N GLY A 70 17.72 -21.42 -25.37
CA GLY A 70 16.63 -22.00 -26.16
C GLY A 70 15.32 -21.24 -25.99
N LEU A 71 14.94 -20.86 -24.76
CA LEU A 71 13.74 -20.03 -24.54
C LEU A 71 13.86 -18.66 -25.21
N LEU A 72 15.03 -18.03 -25.14
CA LEU A 72 15.29 -16.77 -25.86
C LEU A 72 15.21 -16.97 -27.37
N HIS A 73 15.72 -18.07 -27.90
CA HIS A 73 15.62 -18.37 -29.32
C HIS A 73 14.15 -18.50 -29.76
N GLU A 74 13.33 -19.23 -28.98
CA GLU A 74 11.90 -19.39 -29.25
C GLU A 74 11.13 -18.07 -29.18
N LEU A 75 11.42 -17.22 -28.20
CA LEU A 75 10.81 -15.88 -28.10
C LEU A 75 11.10 -15.02 -29.35
N PHE A 76 12.34 -15.06 -29.84
CA PHE A 76 12.72 -14.32 -31.04
C PHE A 76 12.12 -14.94 -32.31
N ALA A 77 12.03 -16.27 -32.38
CA ALA A 77 11.37 -16.97 -33.47
C ALA A 77 9.87 -16.63 -33.55
N ALA A 78 9.18 -16.59 -32.41
CA ALA A 78 7.79 -16.15 -32.30
C ALA A 78 7.61 -14.71 -32.78
N ALA A 79 8.58 -13.84 -32.50
CA ALA A 79 8.62 -12.46 -32.99
C ALA A 79 9.12 -12.31 -34.44
N ARG A 80 9.37 -13.41 -35.17
CA ARG A 80 9.94 -13.46 -36.53
C ARG A 80 11.25 -12.66 -36.66
N LYS A 81 12.10 -12.76 -35.65
CA LYS A 81 13.40 -12.09 -35.58
C LYS A 81 14.54 -13.08 -35.47
N LYS A 82 15.73 -12.65 -35.89
CA LYS A 82 16.96 -13.39 -35.65
C LYS A 82 17.33 -13.35 -34.17
N ALA A 83 17.56 -14.52 -33.57
CA ALA A 83 17.96 -14.64 -32.19
C ALA A 83 19.34 -13.96 -31.94
N PRO A 84 19.53 -13.34 -30.76
CA PRO A 84 20.81 -12.78 -30.37
C PRO A 84 21.86 -13.89 -30.19
N ARG A 85 23.13 -13.57 -30.49
CA ARG A 85 24.23 -14.53 -30.28
C ARG A 85 24.49 -14.71 -28.79
N VAL A 86 24.77 -15.94 -28.34
CA VAL A 86 25.09 -16.29 -26.94
C VAL A 86 26.18 -15.38 -26.37
N LYS A 87 27.23 -15.10 -27.15
CA LYS A 87 28.33 -14.17 -26.79
C LYS A 87 27.89 -12.77 -26.34
N GLN A 88 26.68 -12.32 -26.70
CA GLN A 88 26.15 -11.02 -26.25
C GLN A 88 25.70 -11.02 -24.78
N PHE A 89 25.55 -12.20 -24.19
CA PHE A 89 25.16 -12.41 -22.79
C PHE A 89 26.32 -12.96 -21.96
N ILE A 90 27.54 -13.07 -22.51
CA ILE A 90 28.70 -13.57 -21.78
C ILE A 90 29.63 -12.40 -21.48
N GLN A 91 30.13 -12.33 -20.26
CA GLN A 91 31.17 -11.41 -19.82
C GLN A 91 32.23 -12.16 -19.00
N ASP A 92 33.46 -11.65 -18.97
CA ASP A 92 34.51 -12.17 -18.10
C ASP A 92 34.20 -11.81 -16.64
N ALA A 93 34.43 -12.74 -15.71
CA ALA A 93 34.24 -12.50 -14.28
C ALA A 93 35.29 -11.50 -13.75
N ASP A 94 34.88 -10.65 -12.81
CA ASP A 94 35.75 -9.67 -12.17
C ASP A 94 36.89 -10.32 -11.35
N THR A 95 36.74 -11.60 -10.98
CA THR A 95 37.71 -12.38 -10.20
C THR A 95 37.99 -13.71 -10.89
N GLY A 96 39.10 -13.78 -11.62
CA GLY A 96 39.72 -15.03 -12.08
C GLY A 96 39.03 -15.76 -13.23
N GLY A 97 39.22 -15.30 -14.48
CA GLY A 97 39.16 -16.10 -15.72
C GLY A 97 37.84 -16.83 -16.10
N GLU A 98 36.89 -16.98 -15.19
CA GLU A 98 35.61 -17.64 -15.41
C GLU A 98 34.63 -16.74 -16.17
N LYS A 99 33.77 -17.35 -16.98
CA LYS A 99 32.78 -16.61 -17.77
C LYS A 99 31.45 -16.57 -17.03
N THR A 100 30.76 -15.43 -17.09
CA THR A 100 29.47 -15.22 -16.42
C THR A 100 28.40 -14.75 -17.39
N VAL A 101 27.13 -15.02 -17.07
CA VAL A 101 25.98 -14.59 -17.86
C VAL A 101 25.51 -13.20 -17.42
N THR A 102 25.61 -12.21 -18.31
CA THR A 102 24.97 -10.89 -18.15
C THR A 102 23.57 -10.89 -18.75
N SER A 103 22.66 -10.25 -18.04
CA SER A 103 21.26 -10.08 -18.39
C SER A 103 20.91 -8.63 -18.71
N ARG A 104 21.87 -7.69 -18.73
CA ARG A 104 21.64 -6.22 -18.88
C ARG A 104 20.75 -5.83 -20.06
N ARG A 105 20.76 -6.61 -21.14
CA ARG A 105 19.98 -6.36 -22.36
C ARG A 105 18.66 -7.14 -22.41
N LEU A 106 18.48 -8.10 -21.51
CA LEU A 106 17.41 -9.10 -21.53
C LEU A 106 16.03 -8.44 -21.60
N GLU A 107 15.77 -7.52 -20.69
CA GLU A 107 14.47 -6.86 -20.58
C GLU A 107 14.08 -6.10 -21.86
N ARG A 108 15.02 -5.31 -22.41
CA ARG A 108 14.80 -4.59 -23.68
C ARG A 108 14.55 -5.56 -24.84
N LEU A 109 15.24 -6.69 -24.86
CA LEU A 109 15.09 -7.71 -25.90
C LEU A 109 13.71 -8.40 -25.80
N ILE A 110 13.27 -8.77 -24.59
CA ILE A 110 11.95 -9.36 -24.35
C ILE A 110 10.86 -8.40 -24.80
N GLN A 111 10.85 -7.17 -24.28
CA GLN A 111 9.85 -6.17 -24.64
C GLN A 111 9.79 -5.90 -26.15
N LYS A 112 10.95 -5.75 -26.80
CA LYS A 112 11.03 -5.50 -28.23
C LYS A 112 10.47 -6.67 -29.03
N SER A 113 10.71 -7.91 -28.61
CA SER A 113 10.17 -9.12 -29.25
C SER A 113 8.66 -9.20 -29.09
N VAL A 114 8.15 -9.10 -27.86
CA VAL A 114 6.71 -9.14 -27.57
C VAL A 114 5.96 -8.00 -28.27
N SER A 115 6.49 -6.77 -28.23
CA SER A 115 5.90 -5.62 -28.94
C SER A 115 5.90 -5.74 -30.47
N SER A 116 6.69 -6.65 -31.04
CA SER A 116 6.67 -6.91 -32.49
C SER A 116 5.67 -7.99 -32.84
N MET A 117 5.45 -8.96 -31.94
CA MET A 117 4.41 -9.98 -32.09
C MET A 117 3.01 -9.35 -32.18
N THR A 118 2.76 -8.24 -31.48
CA THR A 118 1.47 -7.51 -31.55
C THR A 118 1.15 -7.01 -32.96
N ARG A 119 2.17 -6.82 -33.81
CA ARG A 119 2.06 -6.30 -35.19
C ARG A 119 1.97 -7.39 -36.25
N LEU A 120 2.10 -8.67 -35.86
CA LEU A 120 2.03 -9.79 -36.79
C LEU A 120 0.58 -10.09 -37.20
N LYS A 121 0.42 -10.76 -38.34
CA LYS A 121 -0.90 -11.26 -38.77
C LYS A 121 -1.40 -12.32 -37.78
N GLN A 122 -2.71 -12.47 -37.68
CA GLN A 122 -3.34 -13.35 -36.68
C GLN A 122 -2.81 -14.78 -36.73
N LYS A 123 -2.77 -15.41 -37.92
CA LYS A 123 -2.24 -16.77 -38.10
C LYS A 123 -0.77 -16.90 -37.66
N GLU A 124 0.07 -15.95 -38.06
CA GLU A 124 1.50 -15.97 -37.72
C GLU A 124 1.74 -15.79 -36.22
N LYS A 125 0.88 -14.99 -35.59
CA LYS A 125 0.87 -14.72 -34.15
C LYS A 125 0.44 -15.97 -33.38
N GLU A 126 -0.64 -16.63 -33.78
CA GLU A 126 -1.12 -17.88 -33.17
C GLU A 126 -0.08 -18.99 -33.26
N GLU A 127 0.51 -19.21 -34.44
CA GLU A 127 1.59 -20.19 -34.63
C GLU A 127 2.82 -19.88 -33.73
N GLY A 128 3.23 -18.61 -33.69
CA GLY A 128 4.37 -18.19 -32.88
C GLY A 128 4.12 -18.30 -31.37
N LEU A 129 2.93 -17.91 -30.92
CA LEU A 129 2.51 -18.00 -29.51
C LEU A 129 2.33 -19.44 -29.06
N GLY A 130 1.72 -20.31 -29.88
CA GLY A 130 1.56 -21.73 -29.57
C GLY A 130 2.91 -22.41 -29.37
N ARG A 131 3.85 -22.17 -30.30
CA ARG A 131 5.21 -22.71 -30.21
C ARG A 131 5.99 -22.19 -29.01
N LEU A 132 5.90 -20.89 -28.71
CA LEU A 132 6.54 -20.31 -27.53
C LEU A 132 5.91 -20.84 -26.24
N GLY A 133 4.59 -20.99 -26.20
CA GLY A 133 3.84 -21.54 -25.07
C GLY A 133 4.30 -22.95 -24.73
N GLU A 134 4.36 -23.84 -25.72
CA GLU A 134 4.82 -25.22 -25.54
C GLU A 134 6.25 -25.29 -24.98
N ALA A 135 7.16 -24.45 -25.49
CA ALA A 135 8.53 -24.38 -24.98
C ALA A 135 8.57 -23.87 -23.53
N LEU A 136 7.75 -22.88 -23.18
CA LEU A 136 7.64 -22.35 -21.81
C LEU A 136 7.02 -23.39 -20.86
N ASP A 137 6.03 -24.18 -21.30
CA ASP A 137 5.42 -25.26 -20.49
C ASP A 137 6.44 -26.35 -20.17
N ILE A 138 7.20 -26.80 -21.17
CA ILE A 138 8.28 -27.77 -20.99
C ILE A 138 9.33 -27.22 -20.04
N ALA A 139 9.82 -26.01 -20.29
CA ALA A 139 10.86 -25.40 -19.46
C ALA A 139 10.38 -25.17 -18.02
N ASN A 140 9.13 -24.75 -17.82
CA ASN A 140 8.56 -24.56 -16.50
C ASN A 140 8.52 -25.89 -15.72
N SER A 141 8.04 -26.97 -16.34
CA SER A 141 8.03 -28.30 -15.73
C SER A 141 9.44 -28.75 -15.30
N VAL A 142 10.43 -28.60 -16.18
CA VAL A 142 11.83 -28.97 -15.88
C VAL A 142 12.42 -28.08 -14.77
N VAL A 143 12.20 -26.77 -14.82
CA VAL A 143 12.70 -25.81 -13.81
C VAL A 143 12.09 -26.07 -12.44
N ARG A 144 10.81 -26.45 -12.35
CA ARG A 144 10.18 -26.86 -11.08
C ARG A 144 10.88 -28.07 -10.46
N GLN A 145 11.20 -29.08 -11.26
CA GLN A 145 11.97 -30.24 -10.78
C GLN A 145 13.37 -29.84 -10.32
N LEU A 146 14.07 -28.98 -11.08
CA LEU A 146 15.38 -28.46 -10.68
C LEU A 146 15.33 -27.67 -9.38
N TRP A 147 14.28 -26.87 -9.16
CA TRP A 147 14.08 -26.13 -7.92
C TRP A 147 13.86 -27.08 -6.73
N LEU A 148 13.02 -28.11 -6.86
CA LEU A 148 12.81 -29.13 -5.81
C LEU A 148 14.11 -29.87 -5.43
N LEU A 149 15.02 -30.07 -6.40
CA LEU A 149 16.35 -30.60 -6.12
C LEU A 149 17.26 -29.56 -5.44
N ALA A 150 17.21 -28.30 -5.88
CA ALA A 150 18.06 -27.22 -5.35
C ALA A 150 17.66 -26.75 -3.94
N SER A 151 16.37 -26.83 -3.58
CA SER A 151 15.87 -26.46 -2.24
C SER A 151 16.13 -27.53 -1.17
N ASN A 152 16.82 -28.63 -1.51
CA ASN A 152 17.11 -29.79 -0.65
C ASN A 152 15.88 -30.56 -0.13
N GLU A 153 14.68 -30.34 -0.68
CA GLU A 153 13.47 -31.09 -0.29
C GLU A 153 13.54 -32.59 -0.64
N SER A 154 14.35 -32.95 -1.63
CA SER A 154 14.45 -34.31 -2.19
C SER A 154 15.66 -35.11 -1.72
N GLY A 155 16.62 -34.50 -1.01
CA GLY A 155 17.88 -35.12 -0.59
C GLY A 155 18.85 -35.52 -1.72
N LYS A 156 18.55 -35.19 -2.98
CA LYS A 156 19.37 -35.50 -4.17
C LYS A 156 20.10 -34.25 -4.66
N GLN A 157 21.31 -34.42 -5.18
CA GLN A 157 22.12 -33.30 -5.69
C GLN A 157 21.53 -32.73 -6.99
N CYS A 158 21.24 -31.42 -6.99
CA CYS A 158 20.79 -30.70 -8.18
C CYS A 158 21.90 -30.68 -9.26
N PRO A 159 21.58 -30.93 -10.55
CA PRO A 159 22.57 -30.91 -11.62
C PRO A 159 23.04 -29.49 -12.00
N LEU A 160 22.38 -28.44 -11.51
CA LEU A 160 22.71 -27.05 -11.76
C LEU A 160 22.95 -26.28 -10.44
N PRO A 161 23.89 -25.32 -10.40
CA PRO A 161 23.99 -24.35 -9.32
C PRO A 161 22.67 -23.57 -9.15
N THR A 162 22.33 -23.26 -7.90
CA THR A 162 21.10 -22.53 -7.54
C THR A 162 20.97 -21.19 -8.25
N GLU A 163 22.09 -20.51 -8.52
CA GLU A 163 22.14 -19.24 -9.24
C GLU A 163 21.66 -19.36 -10.69
N ILE A 164 21.96 -20.50 -11.34
CA ILE A 164 21.46 -20.79 -12.69
C ILE A 164 19.97 -21.07 -12.63
N VAL A 165 19.50 -21.89 -11.68
CA VAL A 165 18.07 -22.20 -11.51
C VAL A 165 17.26 -20.92 -11.29
N LEU A 166 17.68 -20.05 -10.36
CA LEU A 166 17.06 -18.74 -10.13
C LEU A 166 17.05 -17.86 -11.39
N SER A 167 18.12 -17.88 -12.19
CA SER A 167 18.18 -17.12 -13.44
C SER A 167 17.18 -17.61 -14.49
N LEU A 168 16.89 -18.92 -14.53
CA LEU A 168 15.88 -19.53 -15.41
C LEU A 168 14.47 -19.14 -14.96
N MET A 169 14.21 -19.17 -13.65
CA MET A 169 12.93 -18.75 -13.07
C MET A 169 12.65 -17.27 -13.39
N VAL A 170 13.64 -16.39 -13.18
CA VAL A 170 13.54 -14.96 -13.54
C VAL A 170 13.30 -14.76 -15.04
N LEU A 171 13.99 -15.51 -15.90
CA LEU A 171 13.78 -15.44 -17.35
C LEU A 171 12.35 -15.82 -17.74
N GLY A 172 11.86 -16.96 -17.24
CA GLY A 172 10.51 -17.46 -17.50
C GLY A 172 9.43 -16.49 -17.03
N SER A 173 9.50 -16.06 -15.76
CA SER A 173 8.59 -15.06 -15.19
C SER A 173 8.60 -13.75 -15.99
N SER A 174 9.77 -13.30 -16.46
CA SER A 174 9.89 -12.06 -17.25
C SER A 174 9.24 -12.17 -18.62
N ILE A 175 9.30 -13.34 -19.27
CA ILE A 175 8.64 -13.58 -20.56
C ILE A 175 7.12 -13.64 -20.37
N ASP A 176 6.64 -14.43 -19.42
CA ASP A 176 5.20 -14.56 -19.16
C ASP A 176 4.58 -13.22 -18.75
N LYS A 177 5.25 -12.46 -17.88
CA LYS A 177 4.81 -11.11 -17.50
C LYS A 177 4.71 -10.19 -18.72
N ALA A 178 5.71 -10.19 -19.61
CA ALA A 178 5.66 -9.36 -20.81
C ALA A 178 4.53 -9.77 -21.77
N LEU A 179 4.22 -11.07 -21.88
CA LEU A 179 3.09 -11.57 -22.68
C LEU A 179 1.74 -11.18 -22.07
N GLN A 180 1.62 -11.20 -20.75
CA GLN A 180 0.42 -10.75 -20.02
C GLN A 180 0.19 -9.25 -20.21
N ASP A 181 1.24 -8.43 -20.12
CA ASP A 181 1.14 -6.96 -20.23
C ASP A 181 0.59 -6.50 -21.60
N VAL A 182 0.75 -7.30 -22.64
CA VAL A 182 0.17 -7.04 -23.98
C VAL A 182 -1.13 -7.81 -24.25
N GLY A 183 -1.62 -8.57 -23.28
CA GLY A 183 -2.89 -9.32 -23.36
C GLY A 183 -2.83 -10.61 -24.19
N PHE A 184 -1.66 -11.21 -24.38
CA PHE A 184 -1.55 -12.51 -25.09
C PHE A 184 -1.87 -13.70 -24.21
N VAL A 185 -1.67 -13.58 -22.90
CA VAL A 185 -1.91 -14.64 -21.91
C VAL A 185 -2.74 -14.07 -20.78
N SER A 186 -3.73 -14.82 -20.30
CA SER A 186 -4.51 -14.45 -19.12
C SER A 186 -3.71 -14.72 -17.84
N GLY A 187 -3.92 -13.91 -16.80
CA GLY A 187 -3.34 -14.17 -15.48
C GLY A 187 -3.76 -15.53 -14.90
N ALA A 188 -4.94 -16.03 -15.25
CA ALA A 188 -5.44 -17.34 -14.81
C ALA A 188 -4.68 -18.53 -15.42
N THR A 189 -3.96 -18.32 -16.53
CA THR A 189 -3.13 -19.32 -17.22
C THR A 189 -1.65 -19.03 -17.02
N ALA A 190 -1.29 -18.19 -16.04
CA ALA A 190 0.11 -17.89 -15.73
C ALA A 190 0.81 -19.14 -15.19
N ARG A 191 2.03 -19.39 -15.71
CA ARG A 191 2.87 -20.48 -15.19
C ARG A 191 3.49 -20.04 -13.87
N ASP A 192 3.49 -20.95 -12.90
CA ASP A 192 4.21 -20.76 -11.65
C ASP A 192 5.66 -21.25 -11.82
N TRP A 193 6.58 -20.29 -11.92
CA TRP A 193 8.02 -20.52 -12.05
C TRP A 193 8.71 -20.72 -10.68
N ASN A 194 7.95 -20.85 -9.58
CA ASN A 194 8.41 -21.00 -8.20
C ASN A 194 9.25 -19.82 -7.68
N LEU A 195 9.25 -18.67 -8.36
CA LEU A 195 10.09 -17.52 -8.02
C LEU A 195 9.63 -16.83 -6.73
N ALA A 196 8.31 -16.73 -6.52
CA ALA A 196 7.74 -16.27 -5.25
C ALA A 196 8.11 -17.22 -4.10
N GLU A 197 8.04 -18.54 -4.29
CA GLU A 197 8.42 -19.53 -3.26
C GLU A 197 9.92 -19.46 -2.92
N ALA A 198 10.79 -19.29 -3.91
CA ALA A 198 12.21 -19.04 -3.67
C ALA A 198 12.45 -17.74 -2.88
N ALA A 199 11.69 -16.68 -3.19
CA ALA A 199 11.74 -15.43 -2.44
C ALA A 199 11.25 -15.61 -0.99
N LYS A 200 10.16 -16.35 -0.75
CA LYS A 200 9.63 -16.68 0.59
C LYS A 200 10.68 -17.43 1.41
N LEU A 201 11.28 -18.48 0.85
CA LEU A 201 12.32 -19.25 1.53
C LEU A 201 13.54 -18.37 1.86
N SER A 202 13.96 -17.50 0.93
CA SER A 202 15.05 -16.55 1.16
C SER A 202 14.71 -15.54 2.26
N MET A 203 13.47 -15.04 2.31
CA MET A 203 13.02 -14.10 3.35
C MET A 203 12.95 -14.79 4.72
N GLN A 204 12.42 -16.01 4.79
CA GLN A 204 12.34 -16.81 6.02
C GLN A 204 13.73 -17.13 6.59
N THR A 205 14.64 -17.61 5.75
CA THR A 205 16.04 -17.88 6.16
C THR A 205 16.77 -16.62 6.59
N SER A 206 16.38 -15.46 6.04
CA SER A 206 16.88 -14.14 6.46
C SER A 206 16.15 -13.56 7.67
N GLY A 207 15.29 -14.31 8.36
CA GLY A 207 14.61 -13.87 9.60
C GLY A 207 13.44 -12.90 9.42
N TRP A 208 12.85 -12.81 8.22
CA TRP A 208 11.70 -11.93 7.99
C TRP A 208 10.47 -12.37 8.80
N CYS A 209 9.66 -11.39 9.19
CA CYS A 209 8.37 -11.63 9.85
C CYS A 209 7.38 -12.30 8.88
N ARG A 210 6.65 -13.34 9.32
CA ARG A 210 5.61 -14.02 8.51
C ARG A 210 4.59 -13.06 7.90
N ARG A 211 4.19 -12.03 8.66
CA ARG A 211 3.29 -10.99 8.18
C ARG A 211 3.88 -10.14 7.05
N ASP A 212 5.16 -9.78 7.15
CA ASP A 212 5.82 -8.98 6.12
C ASP A 212 5.97 -9.80 4.82
N ILE A 213 6.23 -11.12 4.93
CA ILE A 213 6.25 -12.05 3.79
C ILE A 213 4.86 -12.14 3.14
N ALA A 214 3.82 -12.36 3.94
CA ALA A 214 2.44 -12.42 3.45
C ALA A 214 2.00 -11.10 2.80
N LEU A 215 2.41 -9.95 3.35
CA LEU A 215 2.19 -8.65 2.74
C LEU A 215 2.86 -8.57 1.37
N THR A 216 4.13 -8.94 1.24
CA THR A 216 4.80 -8.93 -0.07
C THR A 216 4.16 -9.90 -1.07
N ASP A 217 3.73 -11.07 -0.64
CA ASP A 217 3.05 -12.07 -1.48
C ASP A 217 1.69 -11.56 -2.00
N ASN A 218 1.01 -10.70 -1.23
CA ASN A 218 -0.30 -10.14 -1.62
C ASN A 218 -0.20 -8.94 -2.57
N PHE A 219 0.90 -8.18 -2.53
CA PHE A 219 1.00 -6.91 -3.26
C PHE A 219 2.11 -6.88 -4.32
N LEU A 220 3.07 -7.80 -4.28
CA LEU A 220 4.18 -7.85 -5.23
C LEU A 220 4.03 -9.01 -6.19
N SER A 221 4.33 -8.77 -7.47
CA SER A 221 4.55 -9.85 -8.44
C SER A 221 5.78 -10.70 -8.07
N ASP A 222 5.87 -11.93 -8.58
CA ASP A 222 7.00 -12.85 -8.31
C ASP A 222 8.38 -12.20 -8.48
N ILE A 223 8.56 -11.40 -9.54
CA ILE A 223 9.82 -10.71 -9.83
C ILE A 223 10.08 -9.63 -8.78
N SER A 224 9.06 -8.84 -8.44
CA SER A 224 9.15 -7.80 -7.42
C SER A 224 9.41 -8.39 -6.03
N MET A 225 8.78 -9.51 -5.71
CA MET A 225 8.99 -10.24 -4.45
C MET A 225 10.41 -10.82 -4.39
N PHE A 226 10.91 -11.39 -5.48
CA PHE A 226 12.31 -11.83 -5.57
C PHE A 226 13.29 -10.66 -5.37
N CYS A 227 13.04 -9.51 -6.00
CA CYS A 227 13.83 -8.31 -5.75
C CYS A 227 13.77 -7.94 -4.26
N ALA A 228 12.57 -7.82 -3.70
CA ALA A 228 12.32 -7.48 -2.29
C ALA A 228 13.02 -8.42 -1.31
N SER A 229 13.19 -9.71 -1.64
CA SER A 229 13.88 -10.68 -0.79
C SER A 229 15.35 -10.35 -0.53
N LEU A 230 15.97 -9.52 -1.38
CA LEU A 230 17.34 -9.04 -1.23
C LEU A 230 17.45 -7.76 -0.40
N LEU A 231 16.32 -7.16 -0.02
CA LEU A 231 16.29 -5.93 0.77
C LEU A 231 16.89 -6.19 2.16
N GLN A 232 17.89 -5.40 2.55
CA GLN A 232 18.35 -5.39 3.93
C GLN A 232 17.32 -4.73 4.82
N ARG A 233 16.83 -5.51 5.78
CA ARG A 233 15.90 -5.10 6.82
C ARG A 233 16.70 -4.78 8.09
N GLY A 234 16.21 -3.83 8.88
CA GLY A 234 16.90 -3.32 10.07
C GLY A 234 16.98 -4.30 11.26
N PRO A 235 17.37 -3.84 12.46
CA PRO A 235 17.58 -4.69 13.65
C PRO A 235 16.35 -5.50 14.08
N ILE A 236 15.15 -5.13 13.63
CA ILE A 236 13.89 -5.88 13.89
C ILE A 236 13.95 -7.31 13.33
N VAL A 237 14.78 -7.59 12.33
CA VAL A 237 15.02 -8.94 11.81
C VAL A 237 15.70 -9.84 12.84
N GLN A 238 16.48 -9.27 13.75
CA GLN A 238 17.14 -10.02 14.82
C GLN A 238 16.18 -10.36 15.97
N ALA A 239 14.96 -9.83 15.97
CA ALA A 239 13.94 -10.19 16.95
C ALA A 239 13.31 -11.56 16.60
N ASN A 240 12.84 -12.27 17.63
CA ASN A 240 12.19 -13.57 17.44
C ASN A 240 10.76 -13.39 16.88
N HIS A 241 10.59 -13.65 15.58
CA HIS A 241 9.29 -13.63 14.88
C HIS A 241 8.54 -14.98 14.87
N GLY A 242 8.99 -15.97 15.65
CA GLY A 242 8.39 -17.31 15.65
C GLY A 242 6.91 -17.35 16.07
N GLY A 243 6.47 -16.39 16.89
CA GLY A 243 5.08 -16.24 17.34
C GLY A 243 4.20 -15.32 16.47
N CYS A 244 4.71 -14.84 15.34
CA CYS A 244 3.95 -14.00 14.40
C CYS A 244 3.12 -14.87 13.45
N ILE A 245 1.97 -14.35 13.00
CA ILE A 245 1.11 -14.98 11.97
C ILE A 245 1.11 -14.15 10.70
N GLU A 246 0.58 -14.67 9.60
CA GLU A 246 0.52 -13.96 8.30
C GLU A 246 -0.28 -12.65 8.37
N ALA A 247 -1.26 -12.58 9.26
CA ALA A 247 -2.10 -11.41 9.46
C ALA A 247 -1.48 -10.31 10.33
N ALA A 248 -0.59 -10.69 11.26
CA ALA A 248 -0.23 -9.85 12.39
C ALA A 248 1.18 -10.13 12.92
N CYS A 249 1.90 -9.06 13.25
CA CYS A 249 3.25 -9.14 13.82
C CYS A 249 3.19 -8.92 15.34
N LYS A 250 3.44 -9.97 16.13
CA LYS A 250 3.42 -9.90 17.60
C LYS A 250 4.55 -9.02 18.16
N VAL A 251 5.73 -9.06 17.54
CA VAL A 251 6.91 -8.27 17.96
C VAL A 251 6.66 -6.75 17.90
N ARG A 252 5.82 -6.30 16.96
CA ARG A 252 5.48 -4.89 16.79
C ARG A 252 4.28 -4.46 17.64
N GLN A 253 3.67 -5.36 18.42
CA GLN A 253 2.65 -4.99 19.39
C GLN A 253 3.30 -4.49 20.67
N THR A 254 2.87 -3.33 21.12
CA THR A 254 3.33 -2.75 22.39
C THR A 254 2.52 -3.37 23.52
N ASP A 255 3.20 -3.99 24.49
CA ASP A 255 2.61 -4.40 25.76
C ASP A 255 2.80 -3.28 26.78
N GLU A 256 1.68 -2.69 27.23
CA GLU A 256 1.67 -1.57 28.17
C GLU A 256 2.25 -1.96 29.54
N ALA A 257 2.14 -3.23 29.95
CA ALA A 257 2.61 -3.66 31.26
C ALA A 257 4.15 -3.69 31.36
N THR A 258 4.81 -4.10 30.28
CA THR A 258 6.27 -4.23 30.19
C THR A 258 6.95 -3.05 29.49
N TYR A 259 6.18 -2.03 29.11
CA TYR A 259 6.69 -0.89 28.37
C TYR A 259 7.65 -0.02 29.18
N GLN A 260 8.77 0.37 28.56
CA GLN A 260 9.71 1.34 29.11
C GLN A 260 9.90 2.51 28.15
N THR A 261 9.65 3.72 28.65
CA THR A 261 9.95 4.97 27.93
C THR A 261 11.46 5.14 27.79
N LYS A 262 11.93 5.44 26.59
CA LYS A 262 13.36 5.50 26.24
C LYS A 262 13.88 6.92 26.13
N HIS A 263 15.12 7.10 26.56
CA HIS A 263 15.92 8.26 26.24
C HIS A 263 16.40 8.22 24.78
N VAL A 264 17.04 9.31 24.32
CA VAL A 264 17.61 9.36 22.95
C VAL A 264 18.78 8.39 22.81
N THR A 265 19.59 8.27 23.87
CA THR A 265 20.68 7.30 23.98
C THR A 265 20.50 6.53 25.29
N ASP A 266 21.00 5.29 25.32
CA ASP A 266 20.82 4.40 26.48
C ASP A 266 21.64 4.89 27.70
N GLU A 267 22.64 5.74 27.50
CA GLU A 267 23.48 6.33 28.55
C GLU A 267 22.87 7.59 29.18
N CYS A 268 21.79 8.13 28.60
CA CYS A 268 21.17 9.37 29.07
C CYS A 268 20.20 9.09 30.22
N ASN A 269 20.35 9.81 31.33
CA ASN A 269 19.49 9.73 32.53
C ASN A 269 18.85 11.08 32.87
N CYS A 270 18.47 11.87 31.86
CA CYS A 270 17.84 13.17 32.12
C CYS A 270 16.47 13.03 32.80
N GLU A 271 15.99 14.11 33.42
CA GLU A 271 14.66 14.11 34.04
C GLU A 271 13.53 14.10 32.99
N PHE A 272 12.34 13.71 33.44
CA PHE A 272 11.13 13.72 32.63
C PHE A 272 10.44 15.08 32.74
N TRP A 273 10.03 15.63 31.61
CA TRP A 273 9.08 16.73 31.56
C TRP A 273 7.65 16.17 31.63
N ARG A 274 6.79 16.79 32.45
CA ARG A 274 5.44 16.31 32.76
C ARG A 274 4.41 17.35 32.32
N ALA A 275 3.36 16.92 31.63
CA ALA A 275 2.20 17.75 31.37
C ALA A 275 1.36 17.87 32.65
N ASP A 276 0.83 19.07 32.93
CA ASP A 276 -0.14 19.26 34.01
C ASP A 276 -1.46 18.56 33.63
N ILE A 277 -1.83 17.55 34.42
CA ILE A 277 -3.00 16.72 34.14
C ILE A 277 -4.30 17.50 34.32
N GLY A 278 -4.36 18.39 35.33
CA GLY A 278 -5.56 19.20 35.59
C GLY A 278 -5.82 20.14 34.42
N GLU A 279 -4.79 20.88 34.01
CA GLU A 279 -4.86 21.78 32.85
C GLU A 279 -5.18 21.02 31.56
N LEU A 280 -4.54 19.87 31.31
CA LEU A 280 -4.79 19.05 30.13
C LEU A 280 -6.25 18.58 30.06
N GLN A 281 -6.78 18.09 31.18
CA GLN A 281 -8.17 17.65 31.24
C GLN A 281 -9.14 18.81 31.01
N ASP A 282 -8.87 19.98 31.59
CA ASP A 282 -9.70 21.17 31.40
C ASP A 282 -9.69 21.68 29.95
N ILE A 283 -8.54 21.60 29.28
CA ILE A 283 -8.43 21.90 27.84
C ILE A 283 -9.37 20.98 27.03
N ILE A 284 -9.36 19.67 27.32
CA ILE A 284 -10.17 18.68 26.60
C ILE A 284 -11.66 18.85 26.92
N ARG A 285 -12.03 19.08 28.18
CA ARG A 285 -13.43 19.36 28.58
C ARG A 285 -13.99 20.59 27.88
N GLN A 286 -13.15 21.58 27.60
CA GLN A 286 -13.51 22.80 26.88
C GLN A 286 -13.46 22.65 25.35
N ASP A 287 -13.31 21.42 24.83
CA ASP A 287 -13.26 21.10 23.40
C ASP A 287 -12.14 21.87 22.65
N ARG A 288 -11.04 22.17 23.36
CA ARG A 288 -9.83 22.83 22.84
C ARG A 288 -8.75 21.80 22.47
N ILE A 289 -7.83 22.21 21.59
CA ILE A 289 -6.71 21.35 21.17
C ILE A 289 -5.51 21.61 22.08
N PRO A 290 -5.05 20.62 22.88
CA PRO A 290 -3.81 20.75 23.64
C PRO A 290 -2.59 20.68 22.72
N TYR A 291 -1.51 21.38 23.03
CA TYR A 291 -0.22 21.23 22.36
C TYR A 291 0.92 21.61 23.31
N ILE A 292 2.12 21.12 23.02
CA ILE A 292 3.33 21.48 23.75
C ILE A 292 4.09 22.52 22.94
N GLN A 293 4.30 23.70 23.52
CA GLN A 293 5.13 24.73 22.92
C GLN A 293 6.58 24.55 23.36
N LEU A 294 7.47 24.33 22.40
CA LEU A 294 8.91 24.24 22.62
C LEU A 294 9.58 25.56 22.28
N ARG A 295 10.36 26.11 23.22
CA ARG A 295 11.15 27.33 23.03
C ARG A 295 12.60 27.08 23.40
N ARG A 296 13.50 27.80 22.74
CA ARG A 296 14.92 27.80 23.12
C ARG A 296 15.14 28.89 24.15
N GLU A 297 15.73 28.51 25.27
CA GLU A 297 16.17 29.46 26.27
C GLU A 297 17.56 29.98 25.89
N PRO A 298 17.81 31.29 26.03
CA PRO A 298 19.16 31.83 25.91
C PRO A 298 20.06 31.17 26.96
N ALA A 299 21.34 30.98 26.63
CA ALA A 299 22.29 30.41 27.58
C ALA A 299 22.34 31.29 28.85
N SER A 300 21.99 30.71 29.99
CA SER A 300 22.11 31.40 31.27
C SER A 300 23.58 31.72 31.58
N GLU A 301 23.84 32.76 32.35
CA GLU A 301 25.18 33.15 32.84
C GLU A 301 25.93 32.03 33.60
N THR A 302 25.22 30.95 33.98
CA THR A 302 25.76 29.79 34.72
C THR A 302 26.49 28.74 33.87
N GLY A 303 26.71 28.99 32.57
CA GLY A 303 27.53 28.10 31.72
C GLY A 303 26.86 26.80 31.28
N ARG A 304 25.58 26.57 31.60
CA ARG A 304 24.78 25.52 30.91
C ARG A 304 24.47 25.99 29.49
N GLY A 305 24.74 25.11 28.52
CA GLY A 305 24.41 25.34 27.12
C GLY A 305 22.92 25.62 26.90
N PRO A 306 22.54 26.09 25.70
CA PRO A 306 21.15 26.43 25.38
C PRO A 306 20.22 25.23 25.61
N SER A 307 19.22 25.40 26.47
CA SER A 307 18.24 24.36 26.81
C SER A 307 16.88 24.63 26.13
N VAL A 308 16.07 23.59 25.98
CA VAL A 308 14.72 23.70 25.42
C VAL A 308 13.71 23.67 26.56
N SER A 309 12.91 24.73 26.68
CA SER A 309 11.76 24.75 27.59
C SER A 309 10.49 24.32 26.87
N ALA A 310 9.64 23.59 27.60
CA ALA A 310 8.38 23.07 27.13
C ALA A 310 7.26 23.55 28.04
N SER A 311 6.16 24.00 27.45
CA SER A 311 4.94 24.38 28.18
C SER A 311 3.70 23.77 27.53
N LEU A 312 2.76 23.29 28.35
CA LEU A 312 1.44 22.91 27.88
C LEU A 312 0.67 24.19 27.52
N GLN A 313 0.01 24.17 26.37
CA GLN A 313 -0.79 25.26 25.85
C GLN A 313 -2.02 24.69 25.16
N SER A 314 -2.96 25.57 24.80
CA SER A 314 -4.15 25.16 24.07
C SER A 314 -4.59 26.19 23.05
N MET A 315 -5.37 25.73 22.07
CA MET A 315 -5.93 26.59 21.05
C MET A 315 -7.40 26.26 20.79
N ARG A 316 -8.16 27.28 20.38
CA ARG A 316 -9.55 27.12 19.93
C ARG A 316 -9.56 26.81 18.42
N ASN A 317 -10.61 26.11 17.99
CA ASN A 317 -10.81 25.78 16.56
C ASN A 317 -10.90 27.02 15.65
N SER A 318 -11.27 28.20 16.19
CA SER A 318 -11.42 29.45 15.43
C SER A 318 -10.12 30.23 15.21
N THR A 319 -9.03 29.91 15.93
CA THR A 319 -7.80 30.73 16.02
C THR A 319 -6.66 30.30 15.08
N TRP A 320 -6.88 29.31 14.21
CA TRP A 320 -5.81 28.71 13.39
C TRP A 320 -5.33 29.56 12.19
N ASN A 321 -6.08 30.59 11.78
CA ASN A 321 -5.81 31.34 10.55
C ASN A 321 -4.65 32.36 10.66
N GLY A 322 -3.64 32.12 11.50
CA GLY A 322 -2.47 32.98 11.66
C GLY A 322 -1.17 32.30 11.18
N PRO A 323 -0.26 33.01 10.50
CA PRO A 323 1.04 32.48 10.03
C PRO A 323 2.00 32.05 11.16
N HIS A 324 1.65 32.31 12.42
CA HIS A 324 2.43 32.00 13.61
C HIS A 324 1.96 30.75 14.36
N ASN A 325 0.83 30.15 13.97
CA ASN A 325 0.27 28.97 14.61
C ASN A 325 0.56 27.74 13.74
N VAL A 326 1.76 27.16 13.90
CA VAL A 326 2.17 25.91 13.23
C VAL A 326 2.13 24.79 14.27
N LEU A 327 1.44 23.70 13.95
CA LEU A 327 1.21 22.53 14.80
C LEU A 327 1.78 21.34 14.05
N VAL A 328 2.76 20.71 14.67
CA VAL A 328 3.42 19.52 14.15
C VAL A 328 2.96 18.33 14.98
N ILE A 329 2.41 17.31 14.33
CA ILE A 329 2.01 16.08 15.02
C ILE A 329 3.07 15.03 14.82
N PHE A 330 3.46 14.35 15.91
CA PHE A 330 4.25 13.14 15.84
C PHE A 330 3.33 11.91 15.88
N SER A 331 3.43 11.08 14.85
CA SER A 331 2.78 9.78 14.74
C SER A 331 3.77 8.67 15.11
N HIS A 332 3.24 7.50 15.51
CA HIS A 332 3.97 6.23 15.71
C HIS A 332 4.95 6.15 16.89
N VAL A 333 4.74 6.98 17.91
CA VAL A 333 5.75 7.21 18.95
C VAL A 333 5.91 6.03 19.93
N TRP A 334 4.87 5.22 20.17
CA TRP A 334 4.92 4.15 21.18
C TRP A 334 5.85 2.97 20.81
N SER A 335 5.99 2.56 19.55
CA SER A 335 6.88 1.41 19.21
C SER A 335 8.34 1.74 19.42
N ASP A 336 8.68 3.03 19.33
CA ASP A 336 10.05 3.50 19.29
C ASP A 336 10.52 3.97 20.68
N GLY A 337 9.77 3.64 21.73
CA GLY A 337 10.11 4.00 23.11
C GLY A 337 9.63 5.40 23.53
N LEU A 338 8.81 6.08 22.74
CA LEU A 338 8.34 7.44 23.01
C LEU A 338 6.91 7.46 23.61
N GLY A 339 6.40 6.33 24.07
CA GLY A 339 5.18 6.20 24.85
C GLY A 339 5.43 6.36 26.36
N ASN A 340 4.36 6.47 27.15
CA ASN A 340 4.45 6.35 28.61
C ASN A 340 3.08 5.91 29.17
N PRO A 341 2.93 4.64 29.63
CA PRO A 341 1.64 4.14 30.11
C PRO A 341 1.28 4.63 31.52
N ARG A 342 2.22 5.22 32.26
CA ARG A 342 2.03 5.57 33.67
C ARG A 342 1.72 7.04 33.88
N GLU A 343 2.37 7.91 33.10
CA GLU A 343 2.30 9.36 33.29
C GLU A 343 2.36 10.10 31.95
N ASN A 344 1.72 11.27 31.85
CA ASN A 344 1.82 12.14 30.67
C ASN A 344 3.17 12.88 30.65
N ALA A 345 4.25 12.13 30.43
CA ALA A 345 5.61 12.61 30.59
C ALA A 345 6.59 11.99 29.59
N LEU A 346 7.60 12.77 29.17
CA LEU A 346 8.69 12.35 28.29
C LEU A 346 10.04 12.85 28.77
N PRO A 347 11.14 12.11 28.54
CA PRO A 347 12.49 12.59 28.83
C PRO A 347 12.81 13.92 28.14
N LYS A 348 13.45 14.85 28.86
CA LYS A 348 13.84 16.17 28.30
C LYS A 348 14.70 16.05 27.04
N CYS A 349 15.58 15.04 26.97
CA CYS A 349 16.40 14.78 25.77
C CYS A 349 15.54 14.50 24.51
N GLN A 350 14.35 13.90 24.65
CA GLN A 350 13.46 13.66 23.50
C GLN A 350 12.81 14.97 23.04
N LEU A 351 12.47 15.88 23.95
CA LEU A 351 11.95 17.21 23.61
C LEU A 351 13.01 18.05 22.90
N GLU A 352 14.25 18.00 23.37
CA GLU A 352 15.39 18.62 22.69
C GLU A 352 15.62 18.01 21.30
N ARG A 353 15.53 16.68 21.17
CA ARG A 353 15.60 15.99 19.88
C ARG A 353 14.51 16.48 18.93
N PHE A 354 13.26 16.59 19.39
CA PHE A 354 12.16 17.11 18.57
C PHE A 354 12.43 18.55 18.17
N TYR A 355 12.81 19.41 19.10
CA TYR A 355 13.15 20.80 18.81
C TYR A 355 14.27 20.90 17.78
N ASN A 356 15.37 20.17 17.94
CA ASN A 356 16.53 20.22 17.03
C ASN A 356 16.21 19.67 15.64
N MET A 357 15.48 18.54 15.58
CA MET A 357 14.99 17.96 14.34
C MET A 357 14.08 18.93 13.59
N LEU A 358 13.25 19.63 14.37
CA LEU A 358 12.33 20.59 13.83
C LEU A 358 13.07 21.88 13.45
N TYR A 359 13.90 22.48 14.27
CA TYR A 359 14.42 23.84 14.13
C TYR A 359 14.74 24.32 12.70
N ASP A 360 15.38 23.49 11.88
CA ASP A 360 15.74 23.77 10.48
C ASP A 360 14.82 23.14 9.40
N SER A 361 13.81 22.37 9.82
CA SER A 361 12.80 21.69 9.01
C SER A 361 11.90 22.67 8.24
N PRO A 362 11.42 22.29 7.05
CA PRO A 362 10.68 23.16 6.14
C PRO A 362 9.17 23.24 6.42
N TRP A 363 8.66 23.13 7.65
CA TRP A 363 7.19 23.18 7.88
C TRP A 363 6.51 24.43 7.28
N ILE A 364 7.22 25.57 7.19
CA ILE A 364 6.72 26.79 6.52
C ILE A 364 6.52 26.54 5.01
N ASP A 365 7.38 25.73 4.37
CA ASP A 365 7.23 25.32 2.97
C ASP A 365 5.99 24.45 2.74
N VAL A 366 5.55 23.68 3.76
CA VAL A 366 4.35 22.81 3.70
C VAL A 366 3.07 23.63 3.84
N SER A 367 3.11 24.70 4.63
CA SER A 367 2.00 25.66 4.83
C SER A 367 1.84 26.71 3.73
N ALA A 368 2.82 26.87 2.83
CA ALA A 368 2.66 27.75 1.67
C ALA A 368 1.57 27.17 0.72
N PRO A 369 0.61 27.96 0.22
CA PRO A 369 -0.36 27.49 -0.75
C PRO A 369 0.35 27.21 -2.08
N GLY A 370 0.89 26.01 -2.22
CA GLY A 370 1.23 25.42 -3.49
C GLY A 370 0.08 24.53 -3.94
N PHE A 371 -0.38 24.75 -5.18
CA PHE A 371 -1.22 23.87 -6.00
C PHE A 371 -2.74 24.06 -5.87
N VAL A 372 -3.29 24.96 -6.69
CA VAL A 372 -4.69 24.92 -7.14
C VAL A 372 -4.71 24.23 -8.50
N ALA A 373 -5.36 23.09 -8.62
CA ALA A 373 -5.78 22.55 -9.91
C ALA A 373 -7.15 23.16 -10.22
N THR A 374 -7.21 24.17 -11.09
CA THR A 374 -8.49 24.59 -11.66
C THR A 374 -8.93 23.51 -12.65
N LYS A 375 -10.10 22.91 -12.40
CA LYS A 375 -10.82 22.11 -13.39
C LYS A 375 -11.31 23.06 -14.48
N ASP A 376 -10.49 23.29 -15.52
CA ASP A 376 -11.03 23.83 -16.77
C ASP A 376 -11.66 22.64 -17.51
N SER A 377 -12.99 22.57 -17.44
CA SER A 377 -13.78 21.67 -18.27
C SER A 377 -13.74 22.11 -19.74
N VAL A 378 -13.83 21.11 -20.61
CA VAL A 378 -13.99 21.20 -22.07
C VAL A 378 -12.68 21.44 -22.86
N LEU A 379 -12.32 20.41 -23.66
CA LEU A 379 -11.18 20.29 -24.57
C LEU A 379 -9.82 19.93 -23.93
N GLY A 380 -9.56 18.63 -23.90
CA GLY A 380 -8.32 18.02 -23.43
C GLY A 380 -7.05 18.64 -24.01
N LYS A 381 -6.36 19.45 -23.19
CA LYS A 381 -4.95 19.81 -23.37
C LYS A 381 -4.24 19.81 -22.02
N LYS A 382 -3.24 18.92 -21.93
CA LYS A 382 -2.17 18.76 -20.93
C LYS A 382 -2.11 19.85 -19.84
N THR A 383 -2.37 19.41 -18.61
CA THR A 383 -2.13 20.10 -17.33
C THR A 383 -0.73 20.71 -17.28
N ARG A 384 -0.64 22.03 -17.05
CA ARG A 384 0.62 22.74 -16.79
C ARG A 384 0.64 23.15 -15.31
N MET A 385 1.40 22.43 -14.50
CA MET A 385 1.68 22.75 -13.09
C MET A 385 2.35 24.13 -13.00
N ARG A 386 1.78 25.07 -12.26
CA ARG A 386 2.35 26.40 -12.01
C ARG A 386 2.70 26.50 -10.52
N ARG A 387 3.99 26.68 -10.20
CA ARG A 387 4.42 27.06 -8.84
C ARG A 387 3.93 28.49 -8.59
N VAL A 388 3.16 28.72 -7.53
CA VAL A 388 2.89 30.08 -7.05
C VAL A 388 4.10 30.50 -6.22
N SER A 389 4.95 31.36 -6.79
CA SER A 389 6.13 31.93 -6.15
C SER A 389 5.72 33.11 -5.27
N GLY A 390 5.57 32.87 -3.96
CA GLY A 390 5.30 33.92 -2.97
C GLY A 390 5.99 33.75 -1.61
N CYS A 391 6.88 32.76 -1.45
CA CYS A 391 7.60 32.52 -0.19
C CYS A 391 9.06 32.98 -0.26
N PRO A 392 9.61 33.64 0.79
CA PRO A 392 11.01 34.03 0.82
C PRO A 392 11.97 32.83 0.69
N PRO A 393 13.22 33.03 0.25
CA PRO A 393 14.24 31.98 0.22
C PRO A 393 14.41 31.28 1.58
N LYS A 394 14.83 30.00 1.56
CA LYS A 394 15.03 29.19 2.78
C LYS A 394 15.95 29.86 3.81
N ILE A 395 16.95 30.60 3.32
CA ILE A 395 17.92 31.33 4.14
C ILE A 395 17.26 32.46 4.94
N CYS A 396 16.41 33.28 4.31
CA CYS A 396 15.72 34.38 4.98
C CYS A 396 14.76 33.88 6.06
N ARG A 397 14.06 32.78 5.80
CA ARG A 397 13.16 32.14 6.78
C ARG A 397 13.91 31.51 7.95
N ARG A 398 15.08 30.93 7.71
CA ARG A 398 15.97 30.42 8.77
C ARG A 398 16.47 31.55 9.66
N TRP A 399 16.79 32.70 9.06
CA TRP A 399 17.23 33.90 9.78
C TRP A 399 16.09 34.51 10.61
N ALA A 400 14.89 34.66 10.03
CA ALA A 400 13.71 35.15 10.75
C ALA A 400 13.35 34.26 11.96
N ARG A 401 13.43 32.92 11.82
CA ARG A 401 13.22 31.99 12.95
C ARG A 401 14.23 32.17 14.08
N ARG A 402 15.50 32.40 13.73
CA ARG A 402 16.59 32.66 14.68
C ARG A 402 16.42 33.99 15.39
N GLY A 403 16.07 35.05 14.64
CA GLY A 403 15.90 36.40 15.19
C GLY A 403 14.64 36.60 16.03
N LEU A 404 13.53 35.92 15.70
CA LEU A 404 12.23 36.11 16.37
C LEU A 404 11.94 35.09 17.50
N ASN A 405 12.86 34.15 17.78
CA ASN A 405 12.69 33.05 18.75
C ASN A 405 11.29 32.40 18.73
N MET A 406 10.80 32.06 17.54
CA MET A 406 9.46 31.50 17.38
C MET A 406 9.39 30.11 18.04
N GLY A 407 8.41 29.92 18.94
CA GLY A 407 8.14 28.61 19.54
C GLY A 407 7.62 27.60 18.53
N ILE A 408 7.93 26.32 18.75
CA ILE A 408 7.46 25.20 17.92
C ILE A 408 6.35 24.48 18.67
N ASN A 409 5.14 24.45 18.11
CA ASN A 409 4.03 23.75 18.74
C ASN A 409 3.97 22.32 18.22
N ILE A 410 4.08 21.36 19.15
CA ILE A 410 4.02 19.95 18.84
C ILE A 410 2.82 19.30 19.53
N TRP A 411 2.28 18.25 18.91
CA TRP A 411 1.32 17.36 19.54
C TRP A 411 1.83 15.93 19.42
N ILE A 412 1.74 15.20 20.52
CA ILE A 412 2.14 13.81 20.66
C ILE A 412 1.17 13.16 21.64
N ASP A 413 0.70 11.96 21.31
CA ASP A 413 -0.31 11.26 22.12
C ASP A 413 0.09 11.15 23.60
N THR A 414 1.37 10.89 23.86
CA THR A 414 1.93 10.63 25.20
C THR A 414 1.82 11.84 26.12
N LEU A 415 1.88 13.06 25.58
CA LEU A 415 1.77 14.29 26.37
C LEU A 415 0.38 14.94 26.28
N CYS A 416 -0.34 14.71 25.19
CA CYS A 416 -1.59 15.42 24.88
C CYS A 416 -2.86 14.57 25.07
N VAL A 417 -2.74 13.26 25.35
CA VAL A 417 -3.87 12.37 25.62
C VAL A 417 -3.80 11.91 27.07
N PRO A 418 -4.77 12.28 27.94
CA PRO A 418 -4.80 11.86 29.33
C PRO A 418 -4.79 10.33 29.47
N ILE A 419 -4.19 9.86 30.56
CA ILE A 419 -4.16 8.43 30.90
C ILE A 419 -5.50 7.94 31.49
N ASP A 420 -6.24 8.85 32.15
CA ASP A 420 -7.58 8.57 32.66
C ASP A 420 -8.50 8.03 31.57
N ASN A 421 -9.18 6.91 31.82
CA ASN A 421 -9.93 6.18 30.79
C ASN A 421 -11.07 6.98 30.15
N GLU A 422 -11.80 7.80 30.91
CA GLU A 422 -12.92 8.58 30.38
C GLU A 422 -12.41 9.78 29.57
N MET A 423 -11.43 10.51 30.11
CA MET A 423 -10.81 11.62 29.40
C MET A 423 -10.00 11.17 28.18
N ARG A 424 -9.41 9.96 28.23
CA ARG A 424 -8.76 9.31 27.08
C ARG A 424 -9.75 9.05 25.97
N LYS A 425 -10.93 8.49 26.26
CA LYS A 425 -12.00 8.31 25.25
C LYS A 425 -12.40 9.63 24.62
N ALA A 426 -12.57 10.68 25.42
CA ALA A 426 -12.90 12.02 24.93
C ALA A 426 -11.80 12.59 24.00
N ALA A 427 -10.53 12.50 24.41
CA ALA A 427 -9.38 12.94 23.60
C ALA A 427 -9.23 12.13 22.31
N ILE A 428 -9.45 10.80 22.36
CA ILE A 428 -9.46 9.92 21.18
C ILE A 428 -10.58 10.34 20.21
N GLY A 429 -11.76 10.70 20.72
CA GLY A 429 -12.84 11.27 19.91
C GLY A 429 -12.46 12.56 19.17
N MET A 430 -11.45 13.29 19.67
CA MET A 430 -10.92 14.51 19.08
C MET A 430 -9.71 14.31 18.15
N LEU A 431 -9.11 13.10 18.07
CA LEU A 431 -7.90 12.83 17.26
C LEU A 431 -8.00 13.37 15.83
N LYS A 432 -9.16 13.19 15.21
CA LYS A 432 -9.46 13.70 13.87
C LYS A 432 -9.23 15.20 13.73
N ARG A 433 -9.59 15.97 14.77
CA ARG A 433 -9.41 17.41 14.79
C ARG A 433 -7.93 17.72 14.81
N TYR A 434 -7.16 17.06 15.68
CA TYR A 434 -5.71 17.26 15.79
C TYR A 434 -5.04 17.09 14.43
N TYR A 435 -5.23 15.95 13.77
CA TYR A 435 -4.65 15.67 12.45
C TYR A 435 -5.13 16.63 11.36
N SER A 436 -6.40 17.07 11.39
CA SER A 436 -6.92 18.05 10.41
C SER A 436 -6.32 19.46 10.55
N PHE A 437 -5.88 19.83 11.75
CA PHE A 437 -5.21 21.10 12.03
C PHE A 437 -3.69 20.99 11.92
N ALA A 438 -3.12 19.80 11.73
CA ALA A 438 -1.69 19.63 11.61
C ALA A 438 -1.17 20.33 10.35
N THR A 439 -0.12 21.14 10.50
CA THR A 439 0.62 21.65 9.33
C THR A 439 1.43 20.52 8.69
N MET A 440 1.92 19.60 9.51
CA MET A 440 2.75 18.48 9.12
C MET A 440 2.55 17.36 10.14
N THR A 441 2.27 16.15 9.66
CA THR A 441 2.28 14.93 10.47
C THR A 441 3.58 14.18 10.20
N ILE A 442 4.37 13.98 11.24
CA ILE A 442 5.69 13.37 11.16
C ILE A 442 5.61 11.92 11.57
N VAL A 443 6.10 11.05 10.69
CA VAL A 443 6.32 9.63 10.98
C VAL A 443 7.75 9.47 11.47
N LEU A 444 7.89 9.03 12.72
CA LEU A 444 9.14 8.55 13.29
C LEU A 444 9.07 7.03 13.33
N ASP A 445 9.93 6.39 12.55
CA ASP A 445 10.13 4.95 12.58
C ASP A 445 11.64 4.69 12.66
N LYS A 446 12.06 3.89 13.64
CA LYS A 446 13.48 3.62 13.92
C LYS A 446 14.23 3.04 12.72
N GLU A 447 13.59 2.17 11.93
CA GLU A 447 14.21 1.57 10.73
C GLU A 447 14.37 2.63 9.64
N LEU A 448 13.35 3.46 9.41
CA LEU A 448 13.41 4.51 8.39
C LEU A 448 14.37 5.66 8.77
N CYS A 449 14.39 6.07 10.05
CA CYS A 449 15.26 7.13 10.56
C CYS A 449 16.75 6.81 10.41
N ALA A 450 17.13 5.53 10.36
CA ALA A 450 18.51 5.09 10.17
C ALA A 450 18.97 5.09 8.71
N LEU A 451 18.06 5.29 7.75
CA LEU A 451 18.33 5.15 6.31
C LEU A 451 18.54 6.49 5.61
N LYS A 452 19.40 6.48 4.58
CA LYS A 452 19.63 7.64 3.71
C LYS A 452 18.75 7.55 2.46
N HIS A 453 17.65 8.31 2.44
CA HIS A 453 16.63 8.19 1.39
C HIS A 453 17.05 8.78 0.05
N LYS A 454 17.93 9.80 0.01
CA LYS A 454 18.30 10.48 -1.25
C LYS A 454 19.03 9.59 -2.25
N GLN A 455 19.58 8.47 -1.78
CA GLN A 455 20.28 7.48 -2.60
C GLN A 455 19.37 6.33 -3.04
N CYS A 456 18.20 6.20 -2.42
CA CYS A 456 17.27 5.10 -2.70
C CYS A 456 16.40 5.43 -3.92
N SER A 457 16.05 4.40 -4.69
CA SER A 457 15.02 4.53 -5.73
C SER A 457 13.63 4.75 -5.11
N GLN A 458 12.69 5.31 -5.87
CA GLN A 458 11.31 5.50 -5.38
C GLN A 458 10.64 4.18 -4.98
N SER A 459 10.86 3.11 -5.75
CA SER A 459 10.32 1.77 -5.46
C SER A 459 10.89 1.19 -4.17
N GLU A 460 12.18 1.40 -3.90
CA GLU A 460 12.81 1.02 -2.63
C GLU A 460 12.23 1.80 -1.45
N LEU A 461 12.02 3.11 -1.60
CA LEU A 461 11.43 3.94 -0.55
C LEU A 461 10.02 3.50 -0.21
N LEU A 462 9.16 3.28 -1.22
CA LEU A 462 7.79 2.80 -1.01
C LEU A 462 7.78 1.43 -0.35
N LEU A 463 8.63 0.51 -0.79
CA LEU A 463 8.74 -0.82 -0.18
C LEU A 463 9.15 -0.73 1.30
N ARG A 464 10.16 0.09 1.62
CA ARG A 464 10.62 0.30 2.99
C ARG A 464 9.56 0.95 3.88
N ILE A 465 8.86 1.96 3.38
CA ILE A 465 7.74 2.59 4.11
C ILE A 465 6.60 1.58 4.28
N GLY A 466 6.25 0.81 3.25
CA GLY A 466 5.22 -0.23 3.28
C GLY A 466 5.49 -1.33 4.31
N LEU A 467 6.76 -1.70 4.49
CA LEU A 467 7.22 -2.73 5.42
C LEU A 467 7.56 -2.18 6.83
N SER A 468 7.48 -0.87 7.03
CA SER A 468 7.85 -0.21 8.28
C SER A 468 6.99 -0.65 9.47
N GLY A 469 7.42 -0.30 10.69
CA GLY A 469 6.58 -0.41 11.87
C GLY A 469 5.36 0.50 11.75
N TRP A 470 5.50 1.68 11.13
CA TRP A 470 4.39 2.61 10.90
C TRP A 470 3.22 1.97 10.15
N MET A 471 3.47 1.41 8.97
CA MET A 471 2.42 0.76 8.16
C MET A 471 1.79 -0.48 8.81
N SER A 472 2.35 -0.96 9.94
CA SER A 472 1.78 -2.08 10.68
C SER A 472 0.69 -1.73 11.68
N ARG A 473 0.34 -0.45 11.90
CA ARG A 473 -0.66 -0.07 12.91
C ARG A 473 -1.99 0.32 12.30
N CYS A 474 -3.10 -0.06 12.93
CA CYS A 474 -4.44 0.28 12.45
C CYS A 474 -4.67 1.81 12.40
N TRP A 475 -4.22 2.53 13.42
CA TRP A 475 -4.35 3.99 13.54
C TRP A 475 -3.66 4.76 12.41
N THR A 476 -2.60 4.22 11.83
CA THR A 476 -1.89 4.81 10.68
C THR A 476 -2.81 5.08 9.50
N MET A 477 -3.88 4.28 9.32
CA MET A 477 -4.85 4.51 8.26
C MET A 477 -5.57 5.86 8.47
N GLN A 478 -6.08 6.08 9.67
CA GLN A 478 -6.73 7.35 10.01
C GLN A 478 -5.75 8.52 9.99
N GLU A 479 -4.57 8.38 10.57
CA GLU A 479 -3.52 9.40 10.53
C GLU A 479 -3.25 9.84 9.09
N ALA A 480 -3.12 8.87 8.18
CA ALA A 480 -2.79 9.15 6.80
C ALA A 480 -3.93 9.86 6.04
N ILE A 481 -5.17 9.39 6.23
CA ILE A 481 -6.35 9.91 5.54
C ILE A 481 -6.72 11.30 6.06
N VAL A 482 -6.66 11.52 7.38
CA VAL A 482 -7.07 12.78 8.03
C VAL A 482 -6.01 13.87 7.86
N ALA A 483 -4.73 13.52 7.84
CA ALA A 483 -3.65 14.49 7.57
C ALA A 483 -3.71 15.08 6.15
N GLY A 484 -4.63 14.62 5.29
CA GLY A 484 -4.90 15.21 3.97
C GLY A 484 -3.65 15.25 3.08
N GLY A 485 -2.75 14.27 3.26
CA GLY A 485 -1.51 14.17 2.51
C GLY A 485 -0.31 14.94 3.07
N ALA A 486 -0.41 15.62 4.22
CA ALA A 486 0.72 16.31 4.86
C ALA A 486 1.60 15.38 5.72
N ILE A 487 1.84 14.15 5.26
CA ILE A 487 2.64 13.15 5.96
C ILE A 487 4.09 13.25 5.52
N ALA A 488 4.98 13.44 6.49
CA ALA A 488 6.41 13.50 6.28
C ALA A 488 7.12 12.43 7.08
N VAL A 489 7.85 11.58 6.37
CA VAL A 489 8.67 10.52 6.95
C VAL A 489 10.07 11.07 7.21
N ARG A 490 10.57 10.90 8.43
CA ARG A 490 11.95 11.27 8.80
C ARG A 490 12.91 10.14 8.42
N PHE A 491 13.93 10.48 7.66
CA PHE A 491 15.09 9.64 7.33
C PHE A 491 16.36 10.20 7.99
N ASP A 492 17.54 9.64 7.81
CA ASP A 492 18.80 10.21 8.34
C ASP A 492 19.10 11.58 7.69
N ASP A 493 19.06 11.58 6.35
CA ASP A 493 19.50 12.67 5.47
C ASP A 493 18.41 13.67 5.06
N GLY A 494 17.21 13.58 5.65
CA GLY A 494 16.17 14.61 5.50
C GLY A 494 14.74 14.11 5.71
N TRP A 495 13.81 14.76 5.01
CA TRP A 495 12.38 14.50 5.02
C TRP A 495 11.93 13.95 3.67
N CYS A 496 11.08 12.93 3.70
CA CYS A 496 10.40 12.41 2.52
C CYS A 496 8.89 12.60 2.72
N TYR A 497 8.24 13.36 1.84
CA TYR A 497 6.79 13.52 1.89
C TYR A 497 6.14 12.32 1.23
N LEU A 498 5.32 11.58 1.98
CA LEU A 498 4.76 10.32 1.49
C LEU A 498 3.96 10.53 0.20
N MET A 499 3.16 11.61 0.13
CA MET A 499 2.38 11.92 -1.05
C MET A 499 3.23 12.30 -2.27
N ASP A 500 4.42 12.86 -2.09
CA ASP A 500 5.30 13.13 -3.23
C ASP A 500 5.80 11.83 -3.90
N VAL A 501 5.84 10.74 -3.12
CA VAL A 501 6.29 9.42 -3.59
C VAL A 501 5.10 8.54 -4.03
N VAL A 502 3.96 8.64 -3.34
CA VAL A 502 2.75 7.85 -3.63
C VAL A 502 1.89 8.47 -4.75
N ALA A 503 1.80 9.80 -4.88
CA ALA A 503 0.71 10.46 -5.60
C ALA A 503 0.66 10.18 -7.12
N PHE A 504 -0.45 9.54 -7.51
CA PHE A 504 -1.37 10.13 -8.49
C PHE A 504 -2.21 11.21 -7.76
N VAL A 505 -2.19 12.44 -8.29
CA VAL A 505 -3.05 13.60 -7.97
C VAL A 505 -3.15 14.02 -6.48
N LEU A 506 -2.47 15.12 -6.17
CA LEU A 506 -2.75 15.98 -5.03
C LEU A 506 -4.18 16.56 -5.14
N SER A 507 -5.18 15.99 -4.48
CA SER A 507 -6.28 16.80 -3.96
C SER A 507 -5.96 17.10 -2.50
N LYS A 508 -5.71 18.38 -2.18
CA LYS A 508 -5.65 18.85 -0.78
C LYS A 508 -7.05 18.92 -0.14
N SER A 509 -7.96 18.10 -0.67
CA SER A 509 -9.34 17.90 -0.28
C SER A 509 -9.47 16.39 -0.15
N SER A 510 -9.23 15.87 1.05
CA SER A 510 -9.92 14.66 1.44
C SER A 510 -11.24 15.13 2.04
N ASN A 511 -12.36 14.66 1.47
CA ASN A 511 -13.70 14.89 2.03
C ASN A 511 -13.73 14.60 3.53
N ILE A 512 -13.00 13.62 4.04
CA ILE A 512 -12.92 13.33 5.48
C ILE A 512 -12.38 14.53 6.27
N GLY A 513 -11.28 15.16 5.84
CA GLY A 513 -10.77 16.38 6.48
C GLY A 513 -11.70 17.59 6.37
N PHE A 514 -12.53 17.64 5.31
CA PHE A 514 -13.55 18.67 5.10
C PHE A 514 -14.81 18.46 5.97
N HIS A 515 -15.29 17.22 6.07
CA HIS A 515 -16.50 16.83 6.80
C HIS A 515 -16.31 16.79 8.32
N VAL A 516 -15.08 16.57 8.77
CA VAL A 516 -14.73 16.66 10.21
C VAL A 516 -14.87 18.08 10.76
N LEU A 517 -14.84 19.11 9.91
CA LEU A 517 -14.99 20.53 10.28
C LEU A 517 -16.46 20.98 10.18
N THR A 518 -16.91 21.85 11.09
CA THR A 518 -18.25 22.43 11.09
C THR A 518 -18.45 23.42 9.92
N GLU A 519 -19.70 23.70 9.52
CA GLU A 519 -19.99 24.62 8.41
C GLU A 519 -19.39 26.02 8.59
N GLN A 520 -19.43 26.55 9.82
CA GLN A 520 -18.79 27.82 10.17
C GLN A 520 -17.26 27.79 10.00
N GLN A 521 -16.63 26.63 10.17
CA GLN A 521 -15.18 26.42 9.98
C GLN A 521 -14.83 26.31 8.49
N ARG A 522 -15.67 25.62 7.69
CA ARG A 522 -15.51 25.51 6.23
C ARG A 522 -15.55 26.89 5.55
N ALA A 523 -16.51 27.74 5.92
CA ALA A 523 -16.68 29.08 5.37
C ALA A 523 -15.51 30.05 5.70
N LYS A 524 -14.74 29.79 6.77
CA LYS A 524 -13.58 30.60 7.16
C LYS A 524 -12.26 30.13 6.52
N ARG A 525 -12.14 28.84 6.16
CA ARG A 525 -10.97 28.26 5.48
C ARG A 525 -10.83 28.75 4.02
N SER A 526 -11.94 29.05 3.35
CA SER A 526 -11.93 29.60 1.98
C SER A 526 -11.52 31.08 1.93
N ARG A 527 -11.74 31.85 3.01
CA ARG A 527 -11.45 33.29 3.08
C ARG A 527 -10.00 33.62 3.46
N SER A 528 -9.24 32.70 4.06
CA SER A 528 -7.89 32.96 4.59
C SER A 528 -6.74 32.78 3.59
N ALA A 529 -6.99 32.24 2.39
CA ALA A 529 -5.96 32.12 1.35
C ALA A 529 -5.37 33.48 0.88
N GLY A 530 -6.08 34.58 1.13
CA GLY A 530 -5.64 35.95 0.80
C GLY A 530 -4.69 36.61 1.83
N GLY A 531 -4.57 36.08 3.06
CA GLY A 531 -3.84 36.73 4.15
C GLY A 531 -2.31 36.63 4.08
N LEU A 532 -1.77 35.68 3.30
CA LEU A 532 -0.33 35.42 3.22
C LEU A 532 0.46 36.56 2.57
N VAL A 533 -0.19 37.33 1.69
CA VAL A 533 0.42 38.46 0.98
C VAL A 533 0.72 39.62 1.94
N ALA A 534 -0.15 39.84 2.94
CA ALA A 534 0.00 40.93 3.90
C ALA A 534 1.14 40.69 4.92
N VAL A 535 1.38 39.44 5.30
CA VAL A 535 2.42 39.08 6.28
C VAL A 535 3.81 39.14 5.67
N CYS A 536 3.94 38.73 4.40
CA CYS A 536 5.18 38.93 3.65
C CYS A 536 5.50 40.42 3.48
N ALA A 537 4.49 41.27 3.29
CA ALA A 537 4.67 42.73 3.21
C ALA A 537 5.11 43.36 4.54
N LEU A 538 4.55 42.91 5.67
CA LEU A 538 4.94 43.39 7.01
C LEU A 538 6.34 42.92 7.43
N LEU A 539 6.73 41.69 7.08
CA LEU A 539 8.10 41.20 7.29
C LEU A 539 9.11 41.94 6.40
N PHE A 540 8.70 42.37 5.20
CA PHE A 540 9.51 43.23 4.32
C PHE A 540 9.69 44.63 4.90
N ALA A 541 8.62 45.21 5.49
CA ALA A 541 8.67 46.51 6.14
C ALA A 541 9.54 46.52 7.41
N ALA A 542 9.52 45.44 8.20
CA ALA A 542 10.37 45.30 9.39
C ALA A 542 11.87 45.15 9.06
N VAL A 543 12.21 44.54 7.92
CA VAL A 543 13.61 44.43 7.44
C VAL A 543 14.14 45.74 6.86
N LEU A 544 13.27 46.63 6.38
CA LEU A 544 13.66 47.90 5.76
C LEU A 544 13.76 49.10 6.72
N GLY A 545 13.38 48.96 7.99
CA GLY A 545 13.67 49.97 9.01
C GLY A 545 13.21 51.40 8.66
N CYS A 546 12.06 51.58 8.02
CA CYS A 546 11.50 52.91 7.76
C CYS A 546 10.49 53.29 8.85
N SER A 547 10.99 53.85 9.95
CA SER A 547 10.23 54.85 10.70
C SER A 547 10.33 56.15 9.94
N ASP A 548 9.32 56.49 9.15
CA ASP A 548 8.69 57.81 9.14
C ASP A 548 7.69 57.92 8.00
N SER A 549 6.47 58.26 8.38
CA SER A 549 5.36 58.60 7.52
C SER A 549 5.52 60.01 6.98
N GLN A 550 5.59 60.16 5.66
CA GLN A 550 4.87 61.16 4.84
C GLN A 550 5.48 61.22 3.43
N ASP A 551 4.60 61.42 2.43
CA ASP A 551 4.89 61.72 1.02
C ASP A 551 5.44 60.60 0.12
N TRP A 552 4.52 59.81 -0.44
CA TRP A 552 4.74 59.12 -1.71
C TRP A 552 3.99 59.83 -2.84
N ASN A 553 4.68 60.69 -3.58
CA ASN A 553 4.20 61.23 -4.85
C ASN A 553 4.94 60.53 -6.01
N MET A 554 4.22 59.79 -6.84
CA MET A 554 4.76 59.03 -7.97
C MET A 554 5.15 59.98 -9.12
N SER A 555 6.42 60.32 -9.22
CA SER A 555 7.04 60.66 -10.51
C SER A 555 8.47 60.12 -10.58
N SER A 556 8.80 59.50 -11.72
CA SER A 556 9.97 58.64 -11.93
C SER A 556 11.31 59.28 -11.59
N PRO A 557 12.35 58.45 -11.39
CA PRO A 557 13.58 58.73 -12.14
C PRO A 557 14.20 57.50 -12.81
N ARG A 558 14.67 57.73 -14.04
CA ARG A 558 15.67 56.91 -14.73
C ARG A 558 16.94 56.92 -13.91
N VAL A 559 17.42 55.75 -13.48
CA VAL A 559 18.76 55.60 -12.89
C VAL A 559 19.69 55.03 -13.95
N THR A 560 20.70 55.83 -14.32
CA THR A 560 21.85 55.43 -15.14
C THR A 560 22.80 54.58 -14.30
N MET A 561 23.12 53.37 -14.79
CA MET A 561 24.06 52.43 -14.16
C MET A 561 25.49 52.95 -14.28
N LYS A 562 26.12 53.32 -13.15
CA LYS A 562 27.59 53.44 -13.04
C LYS A 562 28.16 52.13 -12.46
N CYS A 563 29.20 51.62 -13.09
CA CYS A 563 29.95 50.44 -12.67
C CYS A 563 30.75 50.70 -11.38
N PHE A 564 30.70 49.78 -10.40
CA PHE A 564 31.62 49.68 -9.26
C PHE A 564 31.56 48.26 -8.60
N PRO A 565 32.53 47.87 -7.73
CA PRO A 565 33.32 46.64 -7.91
C PRO A 565 33.19 45.59 -6.79
N ASP A 566 33.84 44.43 -7.05
CA ASP A 566 34.18 43.22 -6.25
C ASP A 566 33.09 42.35 -5.56
N PRO A 567 33.12 40.99 -5.69
CA PRO A 567 32.04 40.06 -5.29
C PRO A 567 31.99 39.68 -3.79
N GLY A 568 32.70 40.38 -2.92
CA GLY A 568 32.98 39.95 -1.54
C GLY A 568 32.01 40.43 -0.46
N ASP A 569 31.02 41.27 -0.77
CA ASP A 569 30.16 41.93 0.22
C ASP A 569 28.77 41.27 0.29
N GLU A 570 28.29 40.91 1.50
CA GLU A 570 26.99 40.22 1.70
C GLU A 570 25.79 41.07 1.23
N ASN A 571 25.95 42.39 1.11
CA ASN A 571 24.94 43.29 0.56
C ASN A 571 24.82 43.25 -0.97
N TYR A 572 25.82 42.71 -1.68
CA TYR A 572 25.85 42.63 -3.16
C TYR A 572 24.70 41.78 -3.71
N TRP A 573 24.35 40.69 -3.02
CA TRP A 573 23.25 39.81 -3.42
C TRP A 573 21.87 40.42 -3.17
N CYS A 574 21.71 41.24 -2.13
CA CYS A 574 20.47 41.96 -1.85
C CYS A 574 20.18 43.03 -2.92
N THR A 575 21.18 43.80 -3.34
CA THR A 575 21.00 44.85 -4.37
C THR A 575 20.79 44.27 -5.77
N LEU A 576 21.45 43.15 -6.10
CA LEU A 576 21.21 42.40 -7.35
C LEU A 576 19.79 41.79 -7.38
N PHE A 577 19.30 41.28 -6.23
CA PHE A 577 17.95 40.73 -6.12
C PHE A 577 16.86 41.79 -6.19
N CYS A 578 17.04 42.96 -5.56
CA CYS A 578 16.08 44.07 -5.65
C CYS A 578 15.92 44.57 -7.11
N ASN A 579 17.02 44.62 -7.87
CA ASN A 579 16.97 45.02 -9.27
C ASN A 579 16.36 43.95 -10.19
N LEU A 580 16.51 42.64 -9.87
CA LEU A 580 15.80 41.57 -10.60
C LEU A 580 14.30 41.51 -10.27
N PHE A 581 13.91 41.82 -9.03
CA PHE A 581 12.50 41.82 -8.61
C PHE A 581 11.72 43.00 -9.19
N CYS A 582 12.35 44.16 -9.34
CA CYS A 582 11.74 45.32 -10.00
C CYS A 582 11.37 45.04 -11.48
N PHE A 583 12.05 44.10 -12.14
CA PHE A 583 11.73 43.70 -13.52
C PHE A 583 10.44 42.86 -13.66
N CYS A 584 9.94 42.26 -12.57
CA CYS A 584 8.73 41.43 -12.60
C CYS A 584 7.42 42.21 -12.39
N CYS A 585 7.47 43.51 -12.09
CA CYS A 585 6.28 44.34 -11.83
C CYS A 585 5.85 45.21 -13.03
N CYS A 586 6.47 45.07 -14.21
CA CYS A 586 6.07 45.82 -15.41
C CYS A 586 5.23 44.92 -16.33
N ASP A 587 3.90 45.11 -16.32
CA ASP A 587 2.90 44.32 -17.06
C ASP A 587 3.07 44.35 -18.60
N TYR A 588 3.95 45.21 -19.15
CA TYR A 588 4.06 45.43 -20.59
C TYR A 588 5.06 44.53 -21.34
N CYS A 589 5.88 43.71 -20.66
CA CYS A 589 6.95 42.91 -21.30
C CYS A 589 6.70 41.39 -21.39
N CYS A 590 5.49 40.90 -21.09
CA CYS A 590 5.28 39.47 -20.81
C CYS A 590 5.27 38.53 -22.05
N ASN A 591 4.99 39.02 -23.27
CA ASN A 591 4.83 38.12 -24.43
C ASN A 591 6.15 37.68 -25.12
N ARG A 592 7.22 38.49 -25.09
CA ARG A 592 8.52 38.13 -25.72
C ARG A 592 9.35 37.20 -24.82
N CYS A 593 9.36 37.44 -23.50
CA CYS A 593 10.08 36.62 -22.53
C CYS A 593 9.49 35.22 -22.38
N HIS A 594 8.16 35.06 -22.46
CA HIS A 594 7.52 33.76 -22.33
C HIS A 594 7.83 32.80 -23.51
N ASN A 595 8.10 33.35 -24.69
CA ASN A 595 8.57 32.56 -25.84
C ASN A 595 10.05 32.19 -25.72
N CYS A 596 10.94 33.11 -25.33
CA CYS A 596 12.36 32.81 -25.09
C CYS A 596 12.54 31.71 -24.02
N PHE A 597 11.79 31.79 -22.92
CA PHE A 597 11.83 30.80 -21.84
C PHE A 597 11.31 29.43 -22.30
N ARG A 598 10.31 29.37 -23.18
CA ARG A 598 9.83 28.11 -23.77
C ARG A 598 10.85 27.45 -24.70
N THR A 599 11.58 28.24 -25.49
CA THR A 599 12.60 27.73 -26.42
C THR A 599 13.80 27.18 -25.65
N MET A 600 14.26 27.91 -24.62
CA MET A 600 15.34 27.48 -23.73
C MET A 600 14.94 26.27 -22.87
N TRP A 601 13.71 26.22 -22.35
CA TRP A 601 13.20 25.06 -21.60
C TRP A 601 12.96 23.81 -22.48
N ARG A 602 12.67 23.99 -23.78
CA ARG A 602 12.61 22.86 -24.73
C ARG A 602 13.99 22.30 -25.05
N ALA A 603 15.03 23.14 -25.06
CA ALA A 603 16.42 22.73 -25.25
C ALA A 603 17.04 22.01 -24.03
N VAL A 604 16.56 22.32 -22.81
CA VAL A 604 17.08 21.78 -21.54
C VAL A 604 16.23 20.62 -20.99
N LYS A 605 15.19 20.16 -21.69
CA LYS A 605 14.48 18.94 -21.24
C LYS A 605 15.44 17.76 -21.32
N PRO A 606 15.83 17.13 -20.19
CA PRO A 606 16.52 15.86 -20.27
C PRO A 606 15.61 14.91 -21.05
N LYS A 607 16.17 14.20 -22.04
CA LYS A 607 15.46 13.10 -22.69
C LYS A 607 14.97 12.20 -21.57
N ARG A 608 13.65 12.14 -21.34
CA ARG A 608 13.06 11.22 -20.36
C ARG A 608 13.38 9.81 -20.83
N VAL A 609 14.44 9.24 -20.30
CA VAL A 609 14.73 7.82 -20.44
C VAL A 609 13.61 7.13 -19.68
N LYS A 610 12.79 6.34 -20.38
CA LYS A 610 11.79 5.50 -19.71
C LYS A 610 12.56 4.56 -18.77
N PRO A 611 12.13 4.41 -17.51
CA PRO A 611 12.73 3.42 -16.62
C PRO A 611 12.61 2.03 -17.26
N PRO A 612 13.45 1.07 -16.86
CA PRO A 612 13.19 -0.35 -17.13
C PRO A 612 11.76 -0.69 -16.64
N ALA A 613 10.99 -1.45 -17.42
CA ALA A 613 9.71 -1.99 -16.98
C ALA A 613 9.80 -2.85 -15.73
N THR A 614 10.89 -3.59 -15.47
CA THR A 614 11.03 -4.32 -14.18
C THR A 614 11.00 -3.36 -12.99
N LEU A 615 11.63 -2.19 -13.13
CA LEU A 615 11.58 -1.11 -12.15
C LEU A 615 10.19 -0.45 -12.10
N GLU A 616 9.51 -0.35 -13.24
CA GLU A 616 8.13 0.17 -13.34
C GLU A 616 7.12 -0.76 -12.68
N THR A 617 7.20 -2.07 -12.91
CA THR A 617 6.42 -3.12 -12.24
C THR A 617 6.64 -3.06 -10.74
N LEU A 618 7.90 -3.06 -10.28
CA LEU A 618 8.18 -2.92 -8.84
C LEU A 618 7.61 -1.61 -8.27
N LEU A 619 7.65 -0.51 -9.02
CA LEU A 619 7.07 0.76 -8.57
C LEU A 619 5.53 0.69 -8.48
N VAL A 620 4.87 0.02 -9.41
CA VAL A 620 3.40 -0.17 -9.41
C VAL A 620 3.01 -1.08 -8.24
N ASP A 621 3.64 -2.25 -8.13
CA ASP A 621 3.41 -3.20 -7.04
C ASP A 621 3.61 -2.53 -5.66
N CYS A 622 4.68 -1.74 -5.49
CA CYS A 622 4.92 -0.99 -4.26
C CYS A 622 3.88 0.11 -3.99
N LYS A 623 3.24 0.66 -5.03
CA LYS A 623 2.15 1.64 -4.86
C LYS A 623 0.86 0.96 -4.43
N ASP A 624 0.62 -0.27 -4.86
CA ASP A 624 -0.59 -1.03 -4.51
C ASP A 624 -0.67 -1.32 -3.00
N ILE A 625 0.47 -1.42 -2.31
CA ILE A 625 0.54 -1.45 -0.83
C ILE A 625 -0.18 -0.24 -0.20
N PHE A 626 -0.17 0.92 -0.87
CA PHE A 626 -0.81 2.16 -0.44
C PHE A 626 -2.14 2.44 -1.16
N GLY A 627 -2.59 1.55 -2.04
CA GLY A 627 -3.75 1.76 -2.91
C GLY A 627 -5.00 2.16 -2.13
N SER A 628 -5.36 1.38 -1.10
CA SER A 628 -6.52 1.67 -0.26
C SER A 628 -6.43 3.03 0.44
N LEU A 629 -5.26 3.39 0.97
CA LEU A 629 -5.05 4.71 1.60
C LEU A 629 -5.16 5.85 0.60
N SER A 630 -4.58 5.67 -0.58
CA SER A 630 -4.61 6.66 -1.66
C SER A 630 -6.05 6.90 -2.13
N SER A 631 -6.86 5.85 -2.27
CA SER A 631 -8.26 5.96 -2.69
C SER A 631 -9.14 6.57 -1.60
N LEU A 632 -8.95 6.21 -0.33
CA LEU A 632 -9.71 6.81 0.78
C LEU A 632 -9.45 8.31 0.97
N CYS A 633 -8.30 8.80 0.52
CA CYS A 633 -7.99 10.23 0.49
C CYS A 633 -8.77 11.02 -0.58
N GLN A 634 -9.38 10.35 -1.57
CA GLN A 634 -10.13 11.00 -2.65
C GLN A 634 -11.55 11.37 -2.20
N ASP A 635 -12.14 12.37 -2.86
CA ASP A 635 -13.49 12.85 -2.55
C ASP A 635 -14.55 11.81 -2.98
N ALA A 636 -15.41 11.41 -2.04
CA ALA A 636 -16.60 10.61 -2.33
C ALA A 636 -17.60 11.43 -3.15
N ASN A 637 -18.26 10.82 -4.12
CA ASN A 637 -19.49 11.39 -4.67
C ASN A 637 -20.63 11.14 -3.68
N THR A 638 -21.15 12.19 -3.03
CA THR A 638 -22.21 12.08 -2.02
C THR A 638 -23.61 12.18 -2.61
N ASP A 639 -23.75 12.52 -3.89
CA ASP A 639 -25.02 12.85 -4.51
C ASP A 639 -25.36 11.90 -5.67
N GLY A 640 -26.62 11.45 -5.72
CA GLY A 640 -27.20 10.74 -6.87
C GLY A 640 -27.36 9.23 -6.72
N PRO A 641 -27.70 8.52 -7.81
CA PRO A 641 -28.02 7.08 -7.80
C PRO A 641 -26.81 6.18 -7.49
N GLU A 642 -25.59 6.74 -7.52
CA GLU A 642 -24.33 6.01 -7.30
C GLU A 642 -23.93 5.90 -5.82
N TYR A 643 -24.62 6.58 -4.89
CA TYR A 643 -24.27 6.60 -3.46
C TYR A 643 -24.10 5.20 -2.86
N ALA A 644 -24.97 4.25 -3.21
CA ALA A 644 -24.89 2.88 -2.71
C ALA A 644 -23.64 2.13 -3.21
N ALA A 645 -23.24 2.35 -4.47
CA ALA A 645 -22.03 1.74 -5.04
C ALA A 645 -20.77 2.34 -4.42
N GLU A 646 -20.73 3.67 -4.26
CA GLU A 646 -19.64 4.39 -3.60
C GLU A 646 -19.49 3.96 -2.12
N ALA A 647 -20.61 3.77 -1.42
CA ALA A 647 -20.62 3.26 -0.05
C ALA A 647 -19.97 1.87 0.03
N VAL A 648 -20.35 0.96 -0.86
CA VAL A 648 -19.76 -0.39 -0.93
C VAL A 648 -18.26 -0.34 -1.23
N GLU A 649 -17.85 0.49 -2.19
CA GLU A 649 -16.44 0.68 -2.52
C GLU A 649 -15.65 1.22 -1.32
N ARG A 650 -16.16 2.22 -0.61
CA ARG A 650 -15.49 2.74 0.60
C ARG A 650 -15.39 1.73 1.72
N ILE A 651 -16.41 0.88 1.90
CA ILE A 651 -16.37 -0.21 2.87
C ILE A 651 -15.24 -1.18 2.54
N GLU A 652 -15.11 -1.58 1.28
CA GLU A 652 -14.03 -2.45 0.82
C GLU A 652 -12.65 -1.79 1.00
N LEU A 653 -12.49 -0.54 0.57
CA LEU A 653 -11.24 0.19 0.72
C LEU A 653 -10.82 0.32 2.19
N SER A 654 -11.77 0.60 3.09
CA SER A 654 -11.52 0.66 4.53
C SER A 654 -11.13 -0.71 5.10
N TRP A 655 -11.82 -1.78 4.66
CA TRP A 655 -11.50 -3.16 5.05
C TRP A 655 -10.09 -3.56 4.60
N HIS A 656 -9.78 -3.39 3.32
CA HIS A 656 -8.46 -3.71 2.76
C HIS A 656 -7.36 -2.83 3.34
N GLY A 657 -7.66 -1.56 3.62
CA GLY A 657 -6.75 -0.62 4.27
C GLY A 657 -6.29 -1.09 5.66
N LEU A 658 -7.08 -1.92 6.34
CA LEU A 658 -6.75 -2.49 7.66
C LEU A 658 -6.08 -3.86 7.63
N ARG A 659 -5.99 -4.51 6.46
CA ARG A 659 -5.28 -5.78 6.31
C ARG A 659 -3.81 -5.61 6.71
N PHE A 660 -3.23 -6.65 7.30
CA PHE A 660 -1.83 -6.67 7.75
C PHE A 660 -1.47 -5.64 8.84
N ARG A 661 -2.48 -5.04 9.50
CA ARG A 661 -2.31 -4.07 10.57
C ARG A 661 -2.70 -4.63 11.93
N ASN A 662 -1.87 -4.32 12.91
CA ASN A 662 -1.99 -4.64 14.30
C ASN A 662 -2.74 -3.54 15.07
N THR A 663 -3.33 -3.95 16.18
CA THR A 663 -3.77 -3.07 17.27
C THR A 663 -3.37 -3.70 18.60
N SER A 664 -3.08 -2.89 19.61
CA SER A 664 -2.94 -3.35 21.01
C SER A 664 -4.30 -3.45 21.70
N HIS A 665 -5.28 -2.68 21.24
CA HIS A 665 -6.66 -2.69 21.75
C HIS A 665 -7.60 -3.15 20.63
N GLN A 666 -8.11 -4.38 20.74
CA GLN A 666 -8.95 -4.98 19.68
C GLN A 666 -10.15 -4.08 19.24
N PRO A 667 -10.88 -3.42 20.16
CA PRO A 667 -11.99 -2.54 19.77
C PRO A 667 -11.61 -1.36 18.87
N ASP A 668 -10.35 -0.92 18.87
CA ASP A 668 -9.86 0.18 18.02
C ASP A 668 -9.96 -0.15 16.53
N ARG A 669 -9.93 -1.44 16.18
CA ARG A 669 -10.02 -1.89 14.79
C ARG A 669 -11.35 -1.46 14.16
N PHE A 670 -12.45 -1.66 14.88
CA PHE A 670 -13.77 -1.19 14.49
C PHE A 670 -13.81 0.33 14.29
N ILE A 671 -13.18 1.09 15.19
CA ILE A 671 -13.15 2.56 15.12
C ILE A 671 -12.44 3.00 13.83
N ASN A 672 -11.30 2.40 13.52
CA ASN A 672 -10.54 2.70 12.31
C ASN A 672 -11.33 2.32 11.05
N PHE A 673 -11.97 1.17 11.05
CA PHE A 673 -12.79 0.69 9.93
C PHE A 673 -13.99 1.60 9.67
N ALA A 674 -14.85 1.80 10.67
CA ALA A 674 -16.07 2.57 10.52
C ALA A 674 -15.77 4.02 10.09
N PHE A 675 -14.66 4.58 10.58
CA PHE A 675 -14.21 5.90 10.18
C PHE A 675 -13.79 5.97 8.70
N GLY A 676 -13.08 4.97 8.18
CA GLY A 676 -12.74 4.91 6.75
C GLY A 676 -13.97 4.79 5.84
N CYS A 677 -15.06 4.21 6.36
CA CYS A 677 -16.32 4.07 5.64
C CYS A 677 -17.18 5.35 5.60
N ALA A 678 -16.99 6.28 6.54
CA ALA A 678 -17.86 7.46 6.66
C ALA A 678 -17.69 8.43 5.47
N MET A 679 -18.80 8.76 4.81
CA MET A 679 -18.84 9.64 3.63
C MET A 679 -19.33 11.06 3.95
N ASP A 680 -20.17 11.21 4.97
CA ASP A 680 -20.90 12.43 5.31
C ASP A 680 -20.94 12.64 6.83
N ASN A 681 -21.55 13.75 7.27
CA ASN A 681 -21.66 14.09 8.69
C ASN A 681 -22.48 13.04 9.46
N ASP A 682 -23.53 12.48 8.85
CA ASP A 682 -24.42 11.49 9.46
C ASP A 682 -23.67 10.19 9.77
N GLY A 683 -22.82 9.74 8.85
CA GLY A 683 -21.92 8.60 9.08
C GLY A 683 -20.96 8.84 10.26
N PHE A 684 -20.44 10.06 10.42
CA PHE A 684 -19.59 10.39 11.57
C PHE A 684 -20.38 10.46 12.90
N ASP A 685 -21.61 10.95 12.87
CA ASP A 685 -22.46 11.01 14.05
C ASP A 685 -22.95 9.62 14.47
N LEU A 686 -23.23 8.74 13.52
CA LEU A 686 -23.47 7.32 13.77
C LEU A 686 -22.31 6.69 14.55
N ILE A 687 -21.06 6.91 14.13
CA ILE A 687 -19.89 6.35 14.84
C ILE A 687 -19.85 6.83 16.30
N LYS A 688 -20.11 8.12 16.57
CA LYS A 688 -20.13 8.65 17.95
C LYS A 688 -21.18 7.91 18.80
N ASN A 689 -22.37 7.71 18.25
CA ASN A 689 -23.45 7.01 18.94
C ASN A 689 -23.06 5.54 19.22
N LEU A 690 -22.43 4.88 18.24
CA LEU A 690 -21.97 3.49 18.39
C LEU A 690 -20.83 3.34 19.39
N LEU A 691 -19.95 4.34 19.56
CA LEU A 691 -18.90 4.30 20.57
C LEU A 691 -19.44 4.27 22.01
N GLY A 692 -20.65 4.79 22.23
CA GLY A 692 -21.37 4.67 23.51
C GLY A 692 -21.85 3.25 23.82
N LEU A 693 -21.87 2.35 22.83
CA LEU A 693 -22.24 0.95 23.02
C LEU A 693 -21.05 0.09 23.48
N PRO A 694 -21.29 -1.04 24.17
CA PRO A 694 -20.27 -2.05 24.44
C PRO A 694 -19.60 -2.53 23.16
N ALA A 695 -18.29 -2.81 23.21
CA ALA A 695 -17.49 -3.15 22.02
C ALA A 695 -18.10 -4.25 21.11
N PRO A 696 -18.63 -5.37 21.64
CA PRO A 696 -19.24 -6.42 20.81
C PRO A 696 -20.50 -5.97 20.06
N ALA A 697 -21.19 -4.92 20.53
CA ALA A 697 -22.43 -4.44 19.92
C ALA A 697 -22.20 -3.40 18.80
N ARG A 698 -20.96 -2.91 18.63
CA ARG A 698 -20.68 -1.78 17.73
C ARG A 698 -20.78 -2.17 16.25
N LEU A 699 -20.19 -3.31 15.87
CA LEU A 699 -20.18 -3.77 14.48
C LEU A 699 -21.60 -4.12 13.99
N ARG A 700 -22.39 -4.85 14.79
CA ARG A 700 -23.79 -5.14 14.44
C ARG A 700 -24.63 -3.87 14.28
N GLY A 701 -24.45 -2.90 15.18
CA GLY A 701 -25.15 -1.62 15.14
C GLY A 701 -24.75 -0.82 13.90
N TRP A 702 -23.47 -0.86 13.52
CA TRP A 702 -22.98 -0.27 12.29
C TRP A 702 -23.59 -0.93 11.05
N LEU A 703 -23.55 -2.27 10.96
CA LEU A 703 -24.10 -3.03 9.82
C LEU A 703 -25.58 -2.71 9.57
N LEU A 704 -26.39 -2.64 10.62
CA LEU A 704 -27.81 -2.34 10.53
C LEU A 704 -28.11 -0.96 9.92
N ASN A 705 -27.24 0.01 10.21
CA ASN A 705 -27.42 1.41 9.80
C ASN A 705 -26.85 1.72 8.41
N GLN A 706 -26.16 0.78 7.75
CA GLN A 706 -25.63 1.02 6.41
C GLN A 706 -26.74 1.03 5.35
N VAL A 707 -26.61 1.91 4.35
CA VAL A 707 -27.52 2.00 3.21
C VAL A 707 -27.32 0.82 2.26
N ALA A 708 -26.06 0.44 2.05
CA ALA A 708 -25.64 -0.72 1.27
C ALA A 708 -24.40 -1.35 1.91
N LEU A 709 -24.28 -2.66 1.75
CA LEU A 709 -23.18 -3.49 2.21
C LEU A 709 -22.64 -4.30 1.03
N PRO A 710 -21.33 -4.61 0.99
CA PRO A 710 -20.82 -5.60 0.06
C PRO A 710 -21.38 -6.99 0.39
N SER A 711 -21.98 -7.66 -0.58
CA SER A 711 -22.40 -9.08 -0.45
C SER A 711 -21.23 -10.00 -0.12
N GLY A 712 -20.00 -9.60 -0.48
CA GLY A 712 -18.75 -10.23 -0.08
C GLY A 712 -18.63 -10.62 1.39
N LEU A 713 -19.27 -9.87 2.30
CA LEU A 713 -19.23 -10.15 3.73
C LEU A 713 -19.76 -11.55 4.08
N LEU A 714 -20.72 -12.06 3.30
CA LEU A 714 -21.27 -13.41 3.42
C LEU A 714 -20.22 -14.49 3.13
N PHE A 715 -19.27 -14.21 2.24
CA PHE A 715 -18.28 -15.16 1.74
C PHE A 715 -16.90 -15.01 2.38
N LEU A 716 -16.76 -14.09 3.34
CA LEU A 716 -15.53 -13.94 4.12
C LEU A 716 -15.23 -15.22 4.90
N ASP A 717 -13.94 -15.54 5.02
CA ASP A 717 -13.44 -16.59 5.90
C ASP A 717 -13.48 -16.17 7.38
N GLY A 718 -13.20 -17.11 8.28
CA GLY A 718 -13.06 -16.82 9.71
C GLY A 718 -14.38 -16.79 10.51
N PRO A 719 -14.29 -16.43 11.81
CA PRO A 719 -15.37 -16.59 12.77
C PRO A 719 -16.52 -15.61 12.53
N LYS A 720 -17.74 -16.11 12.55
CA LYS A 720 -18.98 -15.34 12.42
C LYS A 720 -19.56 -14.94 13.77
N MET A 721 -20.48 -13.98 13.78
CA MET A 721 -21.21 -13.62 14.99
C MET A 721 -22.14 -14.76 15.42
N ASP A 722 -22.23 -15.03 16.72
CA ASP A 722 -23.28 -15.88 17.29
C ASP A 722 -24.42 -15.02 17.83
N VAL A 723 -25.10 -14.32 16.92
CA VAL A 723 -26.26 -13.48 17.23
C VAL A 723 -27.31 -13.76 16.16
N HIS A 724 -28.54 -14.06 16.58
CA HIS A 724 -29.66 -14.35 15.69
C HIS A 724 -29.86 -13.21 14.66
N GLY A 725 -29.95 -13.55 13.37
CA GLY A 725 -30.02 -12.60 12.25
C GLY A 725 -28.66 -12.09 11.75
N TYR A 726 -27.58 -12.28 12.50
CA TYR A 726 -26.22 -11.84 12.13
C TYR A 726 -25.25 -13.01 11.97
N ARG A 727 -25.73 -14.26 11.87
CA ARG A 727 -24.85 -15.45 11.82
C ARG A 727 -24.05 -15.55 10.53
N TRP A 728 -24.44 -14.79 9.51
CA TRP A 728 -23.68 -14.58 8.29
C TRP A 728 -22.52 -13.58 8.45
N ALA A 729 -22.60 -12.67 9.42
CA ALA A 729 -21.71 -11.51 9.53
C ALA A 729 -20.40 -11.88 10.24
N PRO A 730 -19.26 -11.29 9.86
CA PRO A 730 -17.99 -11.50 10.54
C PRO A 730 -18.05 -10.99 11.99
N SER A 731 -17.44 -11.71 12.92
CA SER A 731 -17.40 -11.33 14.34
C SER A 731 -16.51 -10.11 14.62
N ASP A 732 -15.51 -9.87 13.78
CA ASP A 732 -14.58 -8.75 13.84
C ASP A 732 -14.09 -8.40 12.42
N ILE A 733 -13.42 -7.26 12.25
CA ILE A 733 -12.74 -6.91 11.00
C ILE A 733 -11.44 -7.71 10.94
N HIS A 734 -11.33 -8.67 10.01
CA HIS A 734 -10.18 -9.57 9.91
C HIS A 734 -9.43 -9.35 8.56
N PRO A 735 -8.23 -9.89 8.36
CA PRO A 735 -7.38 -9.57 7.20
C PRO A 735 -7.86 -10.22 5.88
N GLY A 736 -8.99 -10.92 5.91
CA GLY A 736 -9.54 -11.64 4.76
C GLY A 736 -9.82 -10.69 3.60
N ILE A 737 -9.68 -11.20 2.38
CA ILE A 737 -9.97 -10.42 1.18
C ILE A 737 -11.48 -10.35 1.03
N LEU A 738 -12.02 -9.14 1.11
CA LEU A 738 -13.39 -8.87 0.73
C LEU A 738 -13.47 -8.85 -0.81
N GLU A 739 -14.00 -9.93 -1.37
CA GLU A 739 -14.33 -10.05 -2.79
C GLU A 739 -15.81 -9.75 -3.00
N ASP A 740 -16.24 -9.44 -4.23
CA ASP A 740 -17.65 -9.22 -4.60
C ASP A 740 -18.31 -7.93 -4.03
N ARG A 741 -18.35 -6.91 -4.89
CA ARG A 741 -18.91 -5.57 -4.64
C ARG A 741 -20.42 -5.47 -4.87
N SER A 742 -21.13 -6.57 -5.11
CA SER A 742 -22.56 -6.44 -5.37
C SER A 742 -23.30 -5.97 -4.11
N PRO A 743 -24.30 -5.09 -4.24
CA PRO A 743 -24.96 -4.49 -3.09
C PRO A 743 -25.83 -5.51 -2.35
N ALA A 744 -25.74 -5.47 -1.03
CA ALA A 744 -26.57 -6.18 -0.08
C ALA A 744 -27.05 -5.20 1.00
N ARG A 745 -28.03 -5.60 1.82
CA ARG A 745 -28.54 -4.75 2.90
C ARG A 745 -29.10 -5.58 4.05
N CYS A 746 -28.93 -5.12 5.29
CA CYS A 746 -29.57 -5.72 6.46
C CYS A 746 -31.09 -5.43 6.49
N VAL A 747 -31.87 -6.44 6.85
CA VAL A 747 -33.29 -6.31 7.22
C VAL A 747 -33.40 -5.48 8.49
N ARG A 748 -34.26 -4.45 8.47
CA ARG A 748 -34.53 -3.56 9.61
C ARG A 748 -35.92 -3.86 10.19
N GLY A 749 -36.11 -3.59 11.49
CA GLY A 749 -37.44 -3.63 12.11
C GLY A 749 -38.46 -2.79 11.33
N GLY A 750 -39.53 -3.44 10.86
CA GLY A 750 -40.59 -2.80 10.06
C GLY A 750 -40.53 -3.04 8.55
N ASP A 751 -39.53 -3.79 8.03
CA ASP A 751 -39.41 -4.12 6.59
C ASP A 751 -40.51 -5.09 6.06
N GLY A 752 -41.51 -5.44 6.88
CA GLY A 752 -42.65 -6.29 6.49
C GLY A 752 -42.27 -7.74 6.14
N THR A 753 -41.10 -8.20 6.58
CA THR A 753 -40.62 -9.57 6.34
C THR A 753 -40.56 -10.38 7.62
N ASP A 754 -40.86 -11.68 7.54
CA ASP A 754 -40.76 -12.63 8.66
C ASP A 754 -39.30 -12.93 9.08
N ALA A 755 -38.33 -12.41 8.34
CA ALA A 755 -36.91 -12.58 8.65
C ALA A 755 -36.49 -11.75 9.87
N PRO A 756 -35.59 -12.26 10.73
CA PRO A 756 -35.11 -11.52 11.88
C PRO A 756 -34.32 -10.27 11.47
N GLU A 757 -34.38 -9.23 12.31
CA GLU A 757 -33.56 -8.03 12.16
C GLU A 757 -32.07 -8.39 12.06
N GLY A 758 -31.36 -7.75 11.15
CA GLY A 758 -29.95 -8.02 10.86
C GLY A 758 -29.70 -9.01 9.73
N SER A 759 -30.71 -9.79 9.32
CA SER A 759 -30.58 -10.73 8.20
C SER A 759 -30.08 -10.03 6.94
N LEU A 760 -29.19 -10.66 6.17
CA LEU A 760 -28.65 -10.09 4.95
C LEU A 760 -29.56 -10.37 3.76
N ARG A 761 -30.04 -9.31 3.11
CA ARG A 761 -30.73 -9.40 1.83
C ARG A 761 -29.77 -9.13 0.67
N LEU A 762 -29.71 -10.03 -0.31
CA LEU A 762 -28.82 -9.92 -1.47
C LEU A 762 -29.41 -10.59 -2.72
N HIS A 763 -28.85 -10.30 -3.90
CA HIS A 763 -29.25 -10.88 -5.18
C HIS A 763 -28.10 -11.69 -5.77
N LYS A 764 -28.22 -13.03 -5.77
CA LYS A 764 -27.12 -13.94 -6.16
C LYS A 764 -27.58 -15.24 -6.79
N PRO A 765 -26.72 -15.88 -7.61
CA PRO A 765 -26.94 -17.27 -8.04
C PRO A 765 -26.91 -18.20 -6.82
N GLY A 766 -27.54 -19.36 -6.97
CA GLY A 766 -27.37 -20.42 -5.99
C GLY A 766 -27.90 -21.77 -6.44
N LEU A 767 -27.52 -22.78 -5.67
CA LEU A 767 -27.93 -24.17 -5.82
C LEU A 767 -28.89 -24.50 -4.68
N PHE A 768 -29.87 -25.34 -4.95
CA PHE A 768 -30.88 -25.74 -3.98
C PHE A 768 -31.11 -27.25 -4.02
N TRP A 769 -31.22 -27.90 -2.87
CA TRP A 769 -31.59 -29.30 -2.81
C TRP A 769 -32.32 -29.67 -1.52
N LYS A 770 -32.93 -30.85 -1.52
CA LYS A 770 -33.50 -31.47 -0.34
C LYS A 770 -32.61 -32.64 0.07
N GLN A 771 -32.14 -32.66 1.30
CA GLN A 771 -31.45 -33.82 1.85
C GLN A 771 -32.49 -34.83 2.36
N PRO A 772 -32.52 -36.06 1.84
CA PRO A 772 -33.55 -37.03 2.16
C PRO A 772 -33.29 -37.79 3.47
N ASP A 773 -32.03 -37.82 3.95
CA ASP A 773 -31.60 -38.60 5.11
C ASP A 773 -31.10 -37.72 6.27
N THR A 774 -30.95 -38.34 7.44
CA THR A 774 -30.50 -37.68 8.67
C THR A 774 -28.98 -37.73 8.87
N ARG A 775 -28.23 -38.18 7.85
CA ARG A 775 -26.77 -38.27 7.93
C ARG A 775 -26.17 -36.86 7.90
N PRO A 776 -25.19 -36.57 8.76
CA PRO A 776 -24.50 -35.27 8.73
C PRO A 776 -23.85 -35.02 7.37
N LEU A 777 -23.84 -33.76 6.95
CA LEU A 777 -23.07 -33.34 5.78
C LEU A 777 -21.56 -33.53 6.06
N GLY A 778 -20.87 -34.22 5.15
CA GLY A 778 -19.42 -34.34 5.19
C GLY A 778 -18.73 -33.00 4.92
N SER A 779 -17.46 -32.88 5.30
CA SER A 779 -16.63 -31.68 5.02
C SER A 779 -16.38 -31.46 3.52
N SER A 780 -16.61 -32.48 2.70
CA SER A 780 -16.63 -32.37 1.25
C SER A 780 -17.81 -33.18 0.70
N LEU A 781 -18.45 -32.66 -0.34
CA LEU A 781 -19.54 -33.31 -1.04
C LEU A 781 -19.48 -33.02 -2.54
N VAL A 782 -19.96 -33.96 -3.33
CA VAL A 782 -20.08 -33.82 -4.79
C VAL A 782 -21.56 -33.59 -5.11
N ALA A 783 -21.85 -32.55 -5.88
CA ALA A 783 -23.20 -32.20 -6.31
C ALA A 783 -23.34 -32.24 -7.83
N CYS A 784 -24.39 -32.88 -8.32
CA CYS A 784 -24.72 -32.98 -9.74
C CYS A 784 -25.94 -32.10 -10.04
N GLU A 785 -25.81 -31.19 -11.01
CA GLU A 785 -26.87 -30.25 -11.36
C GLU A 785 -27.98 -30.96 -12.18
N LEU A 786 -29.23 -30.81 -11.73
CA LEU A 786 -30.40 -31.40 -12.39
C LEU A 786 -30.56 -30.84 -13.82
N ASN A 787 -30.63 -31.73 -14.81
CA ASN A 787 -30.76 -31.40 -16.24
C ASN A 787 -29.57 -30.61 -16.84
N SER A 788 -28.37 -30.74 -16.25
CA SER A 788 -27.13 -30.10 -16.71
C SER A 788 -25.99 -31.13 -16.77
N VAL A 789 -24.89 -30.77 -17.42
CA VAL A 789 -23.66 -31.59 -17.53
C VAL A 789 -22.60 -31.10 -16.53
N LEU A 790 -23.00 -30.31 -15.53
CA LEU A 790 -22.09 -29.72 -14.56
C LEU A 790 -22.07 -30.51 -13.25
N LEU A 791 -20.85 -30.74 -12.77
CA LEU A 791 -20.55 -31.38 -11.50
C LEU A 791 -19.79 -30.40 -10.61
N HIS A 792 -20.27 -30.23 -9.39
CA HIS A 792 -19.72 -29.32 -8.40
C HIS A 792 -19.06 -30.11 -7.27
N ALA A 793 -17.74 -30.01 -7.14
CA ALA A 793 -17.03 -30.44 -5.94
C ALA A 793 -17.07 -29.31 -4.91
N ILE A 794 -17.72 -29.56 -3.78
CA ILE A 794 -17.97 -28.59 -2.73
C ILE A 794 -17.13 -28.97 -1.51
N GLU A 795 -16.35 -28.02 -1.01
CA GLU A 795 -15.52 -28.16 0.19
C GLU A 795 -15.99 -27.14 1.23
N LEU A 796 -16.35 -27.60 2.42
CA LEU A 796 -16.89 -26.76 3.49
C LEU A 796 -15.76 -26.18 4.35
N ASP A 797 -15.80 -24.86 4.55
CA ASP A 797 -14.85 -24.14 5.40
C ASP A 797 -15.28 -24.27 6.87
N LEU A 798 -14.66 -25.23 7.56
CA LEU A 798 -14.99 -25.55 8.94
C LEU A 798 -14.64 -24.43 9.93
N VAL A 799 -13.79 -23.48 9.55
CA VAL A 799 -13.41 -22.34 10.40
C VAL A 799 -14.54 -21.30 10.48
N SER A 800 -15.39 -21.25 9.46
CA SER A 800 -16.57 -20.36 9.40
C SER A 800 -17.86 -21.04 9.87
N VAL A 801 -17.78 -22.22 10.48
CA VAL A 801 -18.94 -22.98 10.96
C VAL A 801 -19.52 -22.34 12.22
N GLN A 802 -20.85 -22.22 12.24
CA GLN A 802 -21.60 -21.89 13.46
C GLN A 802 -21.46 -23.03 14.49
N SER A 803 -21.40 -22.69 15.78
CA SER A 803 -21.21 -23.64 16.90
C SER A 803 -22.19 -24.83 16.87
N ASP A 804 -23.39 -24.62 16.33
CA ASP A 804 -24.44 -25.63 16.21
C ASP A 804 -24.50 -26.32 14.82
N GLY A 805 -23.67 -25.88 13.87
CA GLY A 805 -23.95 -25.94 12.42
C GLY A 805 -23.52 -27.19 11.66
N LEU A 806 -22.73 -28.10 12.23
CA LEU A 806 -22.37 -29.36 11.53
C LEU A 806 -22.75 -30.63 12.29
N CYS A 807 -23.01 -30.54 13.60
CA CYS A 807 -23.30 -31.72 14.43
C CYS A 807 -24.78 -32.09 14.56
N GLN A 808 -25.73 -31.34 13.96
CA GLN A 808 -27.17 -31.65 14.05
C GLN A 808 -27.98 -31.47 12.76
N VAL A 809 -27.32 -31.26 11.62
CA VAL A 809 -28.03 -30.93 10.39
C VAL A 809 -28.52 -32.21 9.71
N GLY A 810 -29.73 -32.63 10.07
CA GLY A 810 -30.42 -33.82 9.56
C GLY A 810 -31.17 -33.59 8.23
N GLN A 811 -32.37 -34.16 8.10
CA GLN A 811 -33.23 -34.03 6.93
C GLN A 811 -33.74 -32.59 6.76
N GLY A 812 -33.64 -32.00 5.57
CA GLY A 812 -34.06 -30.60 5.35
C GLY A 812 -33.81 -30.07 3.95
N TYR A 813 -34.13 -28.79 3.75
CA TYR A 813 -33.83 -28.05 2.52
C TYR A 813 -32.56 -27.22 2.69
N PHE A 814 -31.70 -27.27 1.68
CA PHE A 814 -30.40 -26.61 1.69
C PHE A 814 -30.24 -25.73 0.47
N GLY A 815 -29.50 -24.63 0.68
CA GLY A 815 -29.08 -23.74 -0.39
C GLY A 815 -27.58 -23.48 -0.32
N ILE A 816 -26.93 -23.32 -1.47
CA ILE A 816 -25.61 -22.69 -1.56
C ILE A 816 -25.77 -21.41 -2.36
N VAL A 817 -25.59 -20.27 -1.70
CA VAL A 817 -25.50 -18.97 -2.37
C VAL A 817 -24.11 -18.82 -2.93
N LEU A 818 -23.98 -18.50 -4.21
CA LEU A 818 -22.68 -18.39 -4.90
C LEU A 818 -22.34 -16.92 -5.13
N CYS A 819 -21.07 -16.53 -4.96
CA CYS A 819 -20.65 -15.15 -5.17
C CYS A 819 -20.79 -14.70 -6.64
N ARG A 820 -20.70 -15.64 -7.58
CA ARG A 820 -20.89 -15.47 -9.02
C ARG A 820 -21.40 -16.78 -9.66
N PRO A 821 -21.91 -16.75 -10.90
CA PRO A 821 -22.36 -17.97 -11.58
C PRO A 821 -21.21 -19.00 -11.72
N PRO A 822 -21.46 -20.29 -11.48
CA PRO A 822 -20.44 -21.33 -11.60
C PRO A 822 -20.10 -21.57 -13.08
N ALA A 823 -18.80 -21.72 -13.38
CA ALA A 823 -18.29 -22.01 -14.72
C ALA A 823 -17.25 -23.14 -14.68
N PRO A 824 -17.17 -24.01 -15.72
CA PRO A 824 -16.19 -25.10 -15.77
C PRO A 824 -14.76 -24.61 -15.60
N GLY A 825 -13.98 -25.30 -14.77
CA GLY A 825 -12.58 -24.96 -14.50
C GLY A 825 -12.39 -23.78 -13.54
N GLN A 826 -13.46 -23.18 -13.02
CA GLN A 826 -13.38 -22.09 -12.04
C GLN A 826 -13.77 -22.57 -10.65
N THR A 827 -13.09 -22.01 -9.65
CA THR A 827 -13.50 -22.09 -8.24
C THR A 827 -14.30 -20.84 -7.88
N VAL A 828 -15.42 -21.04 -7.21
CA VAL A 828 -16.36 -19.99 -6.79
C VAL A 828 -16.59 -20.12 -5.28
N LEU A 829 -16.64 -18.99 -4.57
CA LEU A 829 -17.00 -18.97 -3.16
C LEU A 829 -18.51 -19.10 -3.02
N GLY A 830 -18.94 -19.90 -2.04
CA GLY A 830 -20.32 -20.09 -1.69
C GLY A 830 -20.57 -19.95 -0.19
N ALA A 831 -21.83 -19.79 0.18
CA ALA A 831 -22.30 -19.84 1.56
C ALA A 831 -23.39 -20.89 1.67
N LEU A 832 -23.17 -21.89 2.53
CA LEU A 832 -24.11 -22.95 2.82
C LEU A 832 -25.20 -22.43 3.77
N ILE A 833 -26.45 -22.68 3.39
CA ILE A 833 -27.64 -22.26 4.11
C ILE A 833 -28.52 -23.46 4.43
N ALA A 834 -28.91 -23.60 5.70
CA ALA A 834 -29.89 -24.59 6.17
C ALA A 834 -31.30 -24.01 6.23
N ASN A 835 -32.29 -24.91 6.24
CA ASN A 835 -33.72 -24.58 6.25
C ASN A 835 -34.06 -23.59 5.14
N ALA A 836 -33.54 -23.86 3.94
CA ALA A 836 -33.77 -23.02 2.78
C ALA A 836 -35.24 -23.13 2.35
N GLU A 837 -36.00 -22.06 2.52
CA GLU A 837 -37.42 -22.00 2.19
C GLU A 837 -37.66 -21.05 1.03
N ARG A 838 -38.58 -21.43 0.13
CA ARG A 838 -38.98 -20.59 -1.00
C ARG A 838 -40.15 -19.71 -0.58
N GLN A 839 -39.91 -18.40 -0.55
CA GLN A 839 -40.92 -17.35 -0.45
C GLN A 839 -41.37 -16.93 -1.86
N PRO A 840 -42.49 -16.20 -2.02
CA PRO A 840 -43.02 -15.81 -3.33
C PRO A 840 -41.99 -15.14 -4.26
N ASP A 841 -41.14 -14.27 -3.69
CA ASP A 841 -40.14 -13.48 -4.43
C ASP A 841 -38.70 -13.67 -3.93
N SER A 842 -38.42 -14.60 -3.01
CA SER A 842 -37.08 -14.78 -2.46
C SER A 842 -36.87 -16.16 -1.82
N TYR A 843 -35.63 -16.47 -1.46
CA TYR A 843 -35.28 -17.63 -0.63
C TYR A 843 -34.80 -17.16 0.74
N THR A 844 -35.23 -17.84 1.80
CA THR A 844 -34.83 -17.55 3.18
C THR A 844 -34.08 -18.74 3.76
N GLY A 845 -33.15 -18.50 4.67
CA GLY A 845 -32.56 -19.58 5.47
C GLY A 845 -31.47 -19.10 6.43
N HIS A 846 -30.83 -20.05 7.11
CA HIS A 846 -29.81 -19.80 8.13
C HIS A 846 -28.41 -20.10 7.62
N PHE A 847 -27.47 -19.16 7.78
CA PHE A 847 -26.07 -19.39 7.44
C PHE A 847 -25.47 -20.50 8.31
N ILE A 848 -24.81 -21.47 7.67
CA ILE A 848 -24.06 -22.54 8.36
C ILE A 848 -22.56 -22.26 8.32
N CYS A 849 -22.01 -22.22 7.11
CA CYS A 849 -20.58 -22.05 6.87
C CYS A 849 -20.31 -21.57 5.45
N ARG A 850 -19.07 -21.15 5.21
CA ARG A 850 -18.56 -20.86 3.87
C ARG A 850 -18.24 -22.16 3.14
N ALA A 851 -18.27 -22.12 1.81
CA ALA A 851 -17.96 -23.26 0.95
C ALA A 851 -17.11 -22.82 -0.26
N LEU A 852 -16.22 -23.69 -0.71
CA LEU A 852 -15.48 -23.57 -1.97
C LEU A 852 -16.11 -24.52 -2.99
N VAL A 853 -16.56 -23.98 -4.12
CA VAL A 853 -17.28 -24.73 -5.15
C VAL A 853 -16.45 -24.77 -6.43
N ARG A 854 -15.95 -25.96 -6.77
CA ARG A 854 -15.22 -26.22 -8.02
C ARG A 854 -16.15 -26.87 -9.03
N THR A 855 -16.28 -26.27 -10.20
CA THR A 855 -17.21 -26.77 -11.23
C THR A 855 -16.45 -27.42 -12.38
N SER A 856 -16.89 -28.60 -12.79
CA SER A 856 -16.35 -29.39 -13.91
C SER A 856 -17.46 -29.88 -14.82
N SER A 857 -17.12 -30.24 -16.07
CA SER A 857 -18.04 -30.91 -16.99
C SER A 857 -17.99 -32.43 -16.76
N VAL A 858 -19.14 -33.10 -16.76
CA VAL A 858 -19.23 -34.56 -16.61
C VAL A 858 -18.53 -35.25 -17.79
N GLY A 859 -17.36 -35.84 -17.52
CA GLY A 859 -16.57 -36.64 -18.47
C GLY A 859 -16.39 -38.10 -18.07
N ASP A 860 -16.41 -38.42 -16.77
CA ASP A 860 -16.20 -39.78 -16.25
C ASP A 860 -17.35 -40.22 -15.33
N VAL A 861 -17.91 -41.39 -15.62
CA VAL A 861 -19.07 -41.98 -14.91
C VAL A 861 -18.72 -42.32 -13.44
N ALA A 862 -17.43 -42.44 -13.11
CA ALA A 862 -16.95 -42.79 -11.77
C ALA A 862 -17.20 -41.69 -10.70
N ASP A 863 -17.24 -40.41 -11.09
CA ASP A 863 -17.34 -39.26 -10.16
C ASP A 863 -18.78 -38.97 -9.67
N THR A 864 -19.77 -39.72 -10.16
CA THR A 864 -21.20 -39.50 -9.84
C THR A 864 -21.73 -40.42 -8.73
N ILE A 865 -20.95 -41.42 -8.30
CA ILE A 865 -21.35 -42.39 -7.28
C ILE A 865 -21.38 -41.69 -5.91
N GLY A 866 -22.59 -41.43 -5.39
CA GLY A 866 -22.80 -40.75 -4.11
C GLY A 866 -23.01 -39.23 -4.21
N ALA A 867 -23.12 -38.68 -5.43
CA ALA A 867 -23.37 -37.25 -5.63
C ALA A 867 -24.80 -36.82 -5.24
N VAL A 868 -24.93 -35.65 -4.64
CA VAL A 868 -26.20 -35.02 -4.28
C VAL A 868 -26.79 -34.34 -5.51
N ILE A 869 -28.06 -34.59 -5.82
CA ILE A 869 -28.75 -33.92 -6.93
C ILE A 869 -29.18 -32.52 -6.48
N VAL A 870 -28.69 -31.49 -7.17
CA VAL A 870 -28.99 -30.09 -6.88
C VAL A 870 -29.74 -29.43 -8.03
N GLN A 871 -30.71 -28.59 -7.71
CA GLN A 871 -31.37 -27.71 -8.67
C GLN A 871 -30.62 -26.38 -8.72
N ARG A 872 -30.17 -25.98 -9.92
CA ARG A 872 -29.72 -24.61 -10.14
C ARG A 872 -30.92 -23.68 -10.19
N LEU A 873 -30.88 -22.64 -9.38
CA LEU A 873 -31.84 -21.56 -9.45
C LEU A 873 -31.45 -20.64 -10.63
N ALA A 874 -32.41 -19.93 -11.24
CA ALA A 874 -32.13 -18.85 -12.20
C ALA A 874 -30.93 -17.97 -11.80
N ASP A 875 -30.26 -17.38 -12.80
CA ASP A 875 -28.90 -16.84 -12.61
C ASP A 875 -28.75 -15.84 -11.46
N TYR A 876 -29.80 -15.11 -11.08
CA TYR A 876 -29.80 -14.31 -9.86
C TYR A 876 -31.16 -14.38 -9.13
N GLN A 877 -31.15 -14.79 -7.86
CA GLN A 877 -32.32 -14.88 -6.95
C GLN A 877 -32.18 -13.93 -5.76
N LYS A 878 -33.28 -13.39 -5.24
CA LYS A 878 -33.24 -12.70 -3.96
C LYS A 878 -33.07 -13.73 -2.84
N TRP A 879 -32.09 -13.50 -1.98
CA TRP A 879 -31.85 -14.29 -0.78
C TRP A 879 -32.01 -13.40 0.46
N THR A 880 -32.53 -13.97 1.53
CA THR A 880 -32.49 -13.40 2.88
C THR A 880 -31.83 -14.42 3.81
N VAL A 881 -30.62 -14.11 4.25
CA VAL A 881 -29.76 -15.02 5.01
C VAL A 881 -29.65 -14.52 6.44
N SER A 882 -30.01 -15.37 7.41
CA SER A 882 -29.98 -15.06 8.84
C SER A 882 -28.75 -15.61 9.55
#